data_AF-A0A8H5WTT5-F1
#
_entry.id   AF-A0A8H5WTT5-F1
#
_cell.length_a   1.000
_cell.length_b   1.000
_cell.length_c   1.000
_cell.angle_alpha   90.00
_cell.angle_beta   90.00
_cell.angle_gamma   90.00
#
_symmetry.space_group_name_H-M   'P 1'
#
loop_
_entity.id
_entity.type
_entity.pdbx_description
1 polymer ?
#
loop_
_entity_poly.entity_id
_entity_poly.type
_entity_poly.pdbx_seq_one_letter_code
_entity_poly.pdbx_strand_id
1 'polypeptide(L)'
;MQFTHLLNCNAQAMAKIAESCVESTNVLPHWLPGGNTFWYKQSFELDKHQFFFVNIPQKTRELAFDHNKLAEALQEKTNQKLDQFSLPIVGLEPVPEESCVRFRFDNRKWQFGPDDTLREWDGQFTESDHLMQKEVPSSHNTSQVTVNFVNRTGKTLRVYWINWDGKPVFYRTIHHGETKQQVTYVGHVWRLVDTSDEKFNAVYAVPNKDSHVAIIEHLSDSILEAPPPSDSKESDEETTNPEASALYVKDFNLWCKDDDGQVAQLSHNGTKENSFDDNHVYKSPDSQYVVAWHYAPEQDHNITLLESSPKDQVEPKLHTKRYLKPGDRIRTDRPRLFDLKNQIEVPTDDTLFRNPYRLDSLSWNKNSQEYFFYFNGRGHQHLRVVGISVNGHVRALAEEQSTTFVDYTKVYYKVLHNSNELLWSSERDGYNHLYLIDLVTGAVKTQITKGLWMVNLVEAVDEERRQIWLRGYGLNDGEDPYHAHLIRVNFDGSDFKILTNGNGTHSWAFSPNKRYLKDTWSRVDSPPTTIVLDSNSGEEIVELEKGVLKELEDQGWSSPERFAAPGRDNETLIYGIIVRPKSFDSTKKYPVLDSVYSGPHGFSVPKAFSALSRQQKWADEGYVVVQIDGMGTNWRGKHFHDVCYKNLHDAGLPDHIAWLKTAASTRPWLDLSRVGIMGGSAGGQNAVAGMLHHSEFFKAGIADSGCHDNRMDKLWWNELWMGYPVDEAYERSSNITHAAKLKGPLMLIVGDLDDNVDPSSTFQLVNALNKEKKNYEFLLIPGESKMKIEYLSVGLLALFSPLAAAWSKEDREIFRIRDEIAKYETNEAANFYEILGVPPSASLDDVTKAYRKQTRNLHPDKVRQAMRSKAEKDKKNGAKTKPPTNAEIKTAVKKASEAQARLSLIANILRGPERDRYDHFLSNGFPLWKGTDYYYNRYRPGLGTVIAGLFLVVGGGFHYLTLYMSWKRQKEFVERYIKFARDTAWGNGLNIPGVDAAPAPAPEPSPAPASDDEEAPPVPQNRRERRMQEKYAKRDGARPVKKTRRAQAPSGTATPTPAAGPTGARKRVVAENGKILVVDSLGDVYLEGEDDEGEVHEFLLDPNELAKPTIKDTAVFRAPIFLFNITAGRFLPKKASDPEFEVLGDEEDSDVPQPTPSTDSAGEDFELLDKSTDSLGKAKASGASQGKANKRKGKKR
;
A
#
# COMPACT_ATOMS: atom_id res chain seq x y z
N MET A 1 10.29 15.06 14.04
CA MET A 1 9.73 13.77 14.54
C MET A 1 8.63 13.92 15.59
N GLN A 2 8.63 14.91 16.50
CA GLN A 2 7.48 15.10 17.42
C GLN A 2 6.26 15.82 16.80
N PHE A 3 6.45 16.68 15.79
CA PHE A 3 5.35 17.34 15.06
C PHE A 3 4.52 16.36 14.19
N THR A 4 5.19 15.35 13.62
CA THR A 4 4.57 14.29 12.81
C THR A 4 3.65 13.37 13.62
N HIS A 5 3.81 13.34 14.96
CA HIS A 5 3.10 12.45 15.87
C HIS A 5 1.71 12.96 16.28
N LEU A 6 1.50 14.28 16.29
CA LEU A 6 0.18 14.91 16.53
C LEU A 6 -0.66 14.96 15.24
N LEU A 7 -0.01 15.17 14.09
CA LEU A 7 -0.65 15.18 12.78
C LEU A 7 -1.19 13.78 12.40
N ASN A 8 -0.45 12.70 12.70
CA ASN A 8 -0.90 11.33 12.38
C ASN A 8 -2.10 10.86 13.21
N CYS A 9 -2.16 11.18 14.52
CA CYS A 9 -3.31 10.80 15.35
C CYS A 9 -4.59 11.58 14.96
N ASN A 10 -4.48 12.87 14.66
CA ASN A 10 -5.65 13.68 14.27
C ASN A 10 -6.12 13.41 12.84
N ALA A 11 -5.23 13.12 11.89
CA ALA A 11 -5.65 12.71 10.53
C ALA A 11 -6.37 11.34 10.56
N GLN A 12 -5.90 10.40 11.37
CA GLN A 12 -6.57 9.11 11.57
C GLN A 12 -7.90 9.24 12.32
N ALA A 13 -7.99 10.11 13.33
CA ALA A 13 -9.25 10.38 14.02
C ALA A 13 -10.29 10.97 13.06
N MET A 14 -9.92 11.94 12.22
CA MET A 14 -10.84 12.51 11.23
C MET A 14 -11.25 11.50 10.16
N ALA A 15 -10.31 10.65 9.74
CA ALA A 15 -10.62 9.53 8.86
C ALA A 15 -11.72 8.66 9.44
N LYS A 16 -11.60 8.28 10.71
CA LYS A 16 -12.60 7.46 11.40
C LYS A 16 -13.96 8.14 11.55
N ILE A 17 -14.00 9.44 11.84
CA ILE A 17 -15.29 10.16 11.96
C ILE A 17 -15.96 10.27 10.59
N ALA A 18 -15.19 10.58 9.53
CA ALA A 18 -15.73 10.63 8.17
C ALA A 18 -16.16 9.25 7.67
N GLU A 19 -15.41 8.20 7.97
CA GLU A 19 -15.80 6.81 7.74
C GLU A 19 -17.08 6.47 8.50
N SER A 20 -17.19 6.83 9.78
CA SER A 20 -18.41 6.65 10.58
C SER A 20 -19.61 7.42 10.02
N CYS A 21 -19.40 8.62 9.48
CA CYS A 21 -20.45 9.38 8.77
C CYS A 21 -20.92 8.63 7.50
N VAL A 22 -20.01 8.05 6.74
CA VAL A 22 -20.34 7.22 5.58
C VAL A 22 -21.02 5.91 5.99
N GLU A 23 -20.55 5.25 7.05
CA GLU A 23 -21.12 3.99 7.52
C GLU A 23 -22.52 4.17 8.12
N SER A 24 -22.73 5.24 8.89
CA SER A 24 -24.04 5.56 9.50
C SER A 24 -25.11 5.94 8.47
N THR A 25 -24.69 6.32 7.27
CA THR A 25 -25.59 6.63 6.15
C THR A 25 -25.71 5.49 5.15
N ASN A 26 -24.82 4.50 5.20
CA ASN A 26 -24.88 3.34 4.30
C ASN A 26 -25.91 2.32 4.77
N VAL A 27 -27.14 2.48 4.28
CA VAL A 27 -28.23 1.54 4.59
C VAL A 27 -28.10 0.24 3.79
N LEU A 28 -28.09 -0.88 4.51
CA LEU A 28 -28.21 -2.23 3.97
C LEU A 28 -29.60 -2.78 4.30
N PRO A 29 -30.56 -2.73 3.36
CA PRO A 29 -31.95 -3.12 3.62
C PRO A 29 -32.12 -4.65 3.68
N HIS A 30 -32.76 -5.13 4.74
CA HIS A 30 -33.26 -6.50 4.89
C HIS A 30 -34.74 -6.55 4.52
N TRP A 31 -35.02 -6.89 3.27
CA TRP A 31 -36.38 -6.87 2.71
C TRP A 31 -37.24 -8.01 3.27
N LEU A 32 -38.46 -7.66 3.70
CA LEU A 32 -39.47 -8.63 4.07
C LEU A 32 -40.21 -9.17 2.83
N PRO A 33 -40.94 -10.30 2.94
CA PRO A 33 -41.76 -10.84 1.85
C PRO A 33 -42.64 -9.78 1.20
N GLY A 34 -42.69 -9.78 -0.13
CA GLY A 34 -43.43 -8.80 -0.93
C GLY A 34 -42.65 -7.52 -1.30
N GLY A 35 -41.53 -7.22 -0.63
CA GLY A 35 -40.61 -6.16 -1.03
C GLY A 35 -41.13 -4.73 -0.87
N ASN A 36 -42.12 -4.50 0.00
CA ASN A 36 -42.67 -3.18 0.34
C ASN A 36 -42.20 -2.64 1.70
N THR A 37 -41.63 -3.51 2.52
CA THR A 37 -41.13 -3.21 3.86
C THR A 37 -39.75 -3.83 4.01
N PHE A 38 -38.92 -3.20 4.81
CA PHE A 38 -37.60 -3.73 5.16
C PHE A 38 -37.18 -3.18 6.51
N TRP A 39 -36.19 -3.82 7.11
CA TRP A 39 -35.50 -3.27 8.27
C TRP A 39 -34.02 -3.10 7.96
N TYR A 40 -33.32 -2.28 8.72
CA TYR A 40 -31.87 -2.18 8.62
C TYR A 40 -31.24 -1.82 9.96
N LYS A 41 -29.95 -2.16 10.08
CA LYS A 41 -29.10 -1.81 11.20
C LYS A 41 -28.34 -0.52 10.85
N GLN A 42 -28.50 0.52 11.63
CA GLN A 42 -27.69 1.73 11.56
C GLN A 42 -26.58 1.67 12.61
N SER A 43 -25.32 1.81 12.19
CA SER A 43 -24.17 1.95 13.09
C SER A 43 -23.74 3.41 13.14
N PHE A 44 -23.64 4.00 14.33
CA PHE A 44 -23.24 5.41 14.50
C PHE A 44 -21.99 5.59 15.36
N GLU A 45 -21.56 4.55 16.07
CA GLU A 45 -20.22 4.44 16.67
C GLU A 45 -19.75 2.98 16.56
N LEU A 46 -18.47 2.73 16.88
CA LEU A 46 -17.95 1.37 16.96
C LEU A 46 -18.76 0.57 18.00
N ASP A 47 -19.33 -0.57 17.58
CA ASP A 47 -20.19 -1.46 18.38
C ASP A 47 -21.49 -0.85 18.92
N LYS A 48 -21.90 0.35 18.45
CA LYS A 48 -23.21 0.93 18.76
C LYS A 48 -24.08 1.01 17.52
N HIS A 49 -25.30 0.50 17.67
CA HIS A 49 -26.27 0.41 16.59
C HIS A 49 -27.70 0.61 17.07
N GLN A 50 -28.53 1.03 16.11
CA GLN A 50 -29.98 1.04 16.20
C GLN A 50 -30.57 0.23 15.06
N PHE A 51 -31.74 -0.34 15.28
CA PHE A 51 -32.50 -1.06 14.26
C PHE A 51 -33.72 -0.24 13.87
N PHE A 52 -33.88 -0.01 12.57
CA PHE A 52 -34.99 0.72 11.99
C PHE A 52 -35.87 -0.22 11.18
N PHE A 53 -37.18 -0.01 11.27
CA PHE A 53 -38.18 -0.60 10.41
C PHE A 53 -38.68 0.49 9.45
N VAL A 54 -38.79 0.13 8.17
CA VAL A 54 -39.21 1.03 7.09
C VAL A 54 -40.42 0.44 6.41
N ASN A 55 -41.48 1.24 6.34
CA ASN A 55 -42.70 0.89 5.66
C ASN A 55 -42.95 1.86 4.51
N ILE A 56 -42.67 1.40 3.29
CA ILE A 56 -42.60 2.27 2.11
C ILE A 56 -43.98 2.80 1.70
N PRO A 57 -45.06 1.97 1.62
CA PRO A 57 -46.40 2.49 1.31
C PRO A 57 -46.92 3.51 2.33
N GLN A 58 -46.55 3.37 3.60
CA GLN A 58 -46.90 4.30 4.68
C GLN A 58 -45.96 5.50 4.75
N LYS A 59 -44.85 5.51 3.99
CA LYS A 59 -43.78 6.51 4.03
C LYS A 59 -43.21 6.71 5.43
N THR A 60 -43.11 5.64 6.23
CA THR A 60 -42.59 5.71 7.60
C THR A 60 -41.23 5.03 7.74
N ARG A 61 -40.41 5.63 8.60
CA ARG A 61 -39.17 5.07 9.16
C ARG A 61 -39.26 5.24 10.67
N GLU A 62 -39.19 4.15 11.41
CA GLU A 62 -39.30 4.14 12.87
C GLU A 62 -38.31 3.15 13.47
N LEU A 63 -38.05 3.26 14.78
CA LEU A 63 -37.27 2.24 15.48
C LEU A 63 -38.01 0.92 15.40
N ALA A 64 -37.31 -0.17 15.07
CA ALA A 64 -37.91 -1.50 15.00
C ALA A 64 -38.48 -1.96 16.35
N PHE A 65 -37.95 -1.42 17.45
CA PHE A 65 -38.39 -1.65 18.83
C PHE A 65 -37.74 -0.62 19.77
N ASP A 66 -38.26 -0.49 20.99
CA ASP A 66 -37.64 0.32 22.05
C ASP A 66 -36.40 -0.39 22.60
N HIS A 67 -35.22 0.14 22.26
CA HIS A 67 -33.94 -0.47 22.59
C HIS A 67 -33.64 -0.46 24.09
N ASN A 68 -34.10 0.56 24.82
CA ASN A 68 -33.90 0.65 26.27
C ASN A 68 -34.72 -0.43 26.97
N LYS A 69 -36.01 -0.53 26.63
CA LYS A 69 -36.90 -1.53 27.23
C LYS A 69 -36.47 -2.95 26.89
N LEU A 70 -36.00 -3.19 25.67
CA LEU A 70 -35.46 -4.50 25.30
C LEU A 70 -34.20 -4.85 26.10
N ALA A 71 -33.28 -3.90 26.28
CA ALA A 71 -32.07 -4.10 27.10
C ALA A 71 -32.43 -4.41 28.56
N GLU A 72 -33.37 -3.65 29.15
CA GLU A 72 -33.88 -3.88 30.51
C GLU A 72 -34.53 -5.27 30.65
N ALA A 73 -35.40 -5.65 29.70
CA ALA A 73 -36.06 -6.95 29.72
C ALA A 73 -35.09 -8.13 29.54
N LEU A 74 -34.08 -8.00 28.66
CA LEU A 74 -33.03 -9.00 28.48
C LEU A 74 -32.14 -9.10 29.72
N GLN A 75 -31.80 -7.96 30.33
CA GLN A 75 -31.02 -7.93 31.58
C GLN A 75 -31.79 -8.60 32.73
N GLU A 76 -33.10 -8.38 32.86
CA GLU A 76 -33.93 -9.04 33.87
C GLU A 76 -33.96 -10.57 33.67
N LYS A 77 -34.08 -11.04 32.43
CA LYS A 77 -34.18 -12.48 32.12
C LYS A 77 -32.85 -13.23 32.16
N THR A 78 -31.75 -12.59 31.80
CA THR A 78 -30.43 -13.24 31.64
C THR A 78 -29.42 -12.86 32.72
N ASN A 79 -29.74 -11.85 33.55
CA ASN A 79 -28.86 -11.28 34.56
C ASN A 79 -27.52 -10.75 34.01
N GLN A 80 -27.48 -10.45 32.70
CA GLN A 80 -26.34 -9.83 32.02
C GLN A 80 -26.58 -8.33 31.88
N LYS A 81 -25.58 -7.50 32.19
CA LYS A 81 -25.68 -6.06 31.95
C LYS A 81 -25.54 -5.78 30.46
N LEU A 82 -26.56 -5.20 29.84
CA LEU A 82 -26.61 -4.90 28.42
C LEU A 82 -26.71 -3.40 28.19
N ASP A 83 -26.04 -2.91 27.15
CA ASP A 83 -26.18 -1.54 26.66
C ASP A 83 -27.26 -1.49 25.57
N GLN A 84 -28.14 -0.49 25.61
CA GLN A 84 -29.25 -0.35 24.66
C GLN A 84 -28.80 -0.23 23.19
N PHE A 85 -27.59 0.25 22.93
CA PHE A 85 -27.06 0.38 21.58
C PHE A 85 -26.07 -0.72 21.22
N SER A 86 -25.68 -1.58 22.15
CA SER A 86 -24.79 -2.73 21.89
C SER A 86 -25.50 -4.05 22.18
N LEU A 87 -26.76 -4.17 21.74
CA LEU A 87 -27.57 -5.39 21.89
C LEU A 87 -26.97 -6.54 21.07
N PRO A 88 -26.53 -7.65 21.70
CA PRO A 88 -25.88 -8.80 21.03
C PRO A 88 -26.91 -9.77 20.44
N ILE A 89 -27.86 -9.26 19.66
CA ILE A 89 -28.95 -10.04 19.06
C ILE A 89 -28.57 -10.52 17.66
N VAL A 90 -28.97 -11.75 17.31
CA VAL A 90 -28.69 -12.40 16.02
C VAL A 90 -30.00 -12.87 15.38
N GLY A 91 -30.11 -12.80 14.05
CA GLY A 91 -31.30 -13.25 13.32
C GLY A 91 -32.55 -12.44 13.69
N LEU A 92 -32.45 -11.12 13.58
CA LEU A 92 -33.57 -10.20 13.83
C LEU A 92 -34.65 -10.39 12.75
N GLU A 93 -35.86 -10.67 13.20
CA GLU A 93 -37.04 -10.84 12.35
C GLU A 93 -38.18 -9.97 12.90
N PRO A 94 -38.38 -8.76 12.36
CA PRO A 94 -39.57 -7.98 12.62
C PRO A 94 -40.81 -8.68 12.04
N VAL A 95 -41.87 -8.78 12.83
CA VAL A 95 -43.16 -9.35 12.45
C VAL A 95 -44.21 -8.25 12.58
N PRO A 96 -44.38 -7.40 11.55
CA PRO A 96 -45.23 -6.21 11.63
C PRO A 96 -46.70 -6.53 11.90
N GLU A 97 -47.17 -7.67 11.42
CA GLU A 97 -48.54 -8.16 11.61
C GLU A 97 -48.88 -8.43 13.09
N GLU A 98 -47.86 -8.79 13.88
CA GLU A 98 -47.97 -9.03 15.32
C GLU A 98 -47.44 -7.85 16.15
N SER A 99 -46.98 -6.78 15.51
CA SER A 99 -46.27 -5.66 16.11
C SER A 99 -45.15 -6.10 17.07
N CYS A 100 -44.40 -7.13 16.68
CA CYS A 100 -43.33 -7.70 17.52
C CYS A 100 -42.04 -7.89 16.73
N VAL A 101 -40.95 -8.15 17.45
CA VAL A 101 -39.66 -8.53 16.87
C VAL A 101 -39.18 -9.84 17.48
N ARG A 102 -38.69 -10.75 16.64
CA ARG A 102 -38.12 -12.04 17.02
C ARG A 102 -36.62 -12.01 16.81
N PHE A 103 -35.85 -12.63 17.70
CA PHE A 103 -34.39 -12.68 17.58
C PHE A 103 -33.79 -13.78 18.45
N ARG A 104 -32.52 -14.11 18.18
CA ARG A 104 -31.72 -15.05 18.96
C ARG A 104 -30.80 -14.29 19.91
N PHE A 105 -30.76 -14.72 21.16
CA PHE A 105 -29.81 -14.25 22.17
C PHE A 105 -29.55 -15.37 23.17
N ASP A 106 -28.27 -15.58 23.50
CA ASP A 106 -27.81 -16.62 24.45
C ASP A 106 -28.32 -18.04 24.12
N ASN A 107 -28.23 -18.42 22.84
CA ASN A 107 -28.75 -19.68 22.28
C ASN A 107 -30.26 -19.92 22.46
N ARG A 108 -31.02 -18.89 22.87
CA ARG A 108 -32.48 -18.92 22.96
C ARG A 108 -33.10 -18.02 21.92
N LYS A 109 -34.38 -18.27 21.65
CA LYS A 109 -35.19 -17.49 20.73
C LYS A 109 -36.17 -16.66 21.56
N TRP A 110 -36.24 -15.37 21.24
CA TRP A 110 -37.03 -14.41 21.98
C TRP A 110 -37.99 -13.70 21.05
N GLN A 111 -39.15 -13.32 21.59
CA GLN A 111 -40.10 -12.41 20.97
C GLN A 111 -40.31 -11.23 21.91
N PHE A 112 -40.12 -10.02 21.40
CA PHE A 112 -40.40 -8.78 22.10
C PHE A 112 -41.66 -8.15 21.49
N GLY A 113 -42.74 -8.16 22.28
CA GLY A 113 -44.08 -7.78 21.85
C GLY A 113 -44.38 -6.28 21.94
N PRO A 114 -45.55 -5.85 21.45
CA PRO A 114 -45.98 -4.44 21.48
C PRO A 114 -46.31 -3.93 22.89
N ASP A 115 -46.41 -4.81 23.87
CA ASP A 115 -46.58 -4.52 25.30
C ASP A 115 -45.24 -4.34 26.02
N ASP A 116 -44.14 -4.22 25.28
CA ASP A 116 -42.76 -4.18 25.77
C ASP A 116 -42.38 -5.41 26.61
N THR A 117 -43.06 -6.54 26.40
CA THR A 117 -42.76 -7.80 27.11
C THR A 117 -41.86 -8.71 26.29
N LEU A 118 -40.83 -9.25 26.95
CA LEU A 118 -39.93 -10.25 26.39
C LEU A 118 -40.39 -11.66 26.78
N ARG A 119 -40.65 -12.49 25.76
CA ARG A 119 -41.12 -13.88 25.92
C ARG A 119 -40.19 -14.81 25.16
N GLU A 120 -39.94 -15.99 25.72
CA GLU A 120 -39.26 -17.06 24.98
C GLU A 120 -40.20 -17.57 23.91
N TRP A 121 -39.70 -17.72 22.68
CA TRP A 121 -40.48 -18.07 21.51
C TRP A 121 -39.96 -19.38 20.93
N ASP A 122 -40.79 -20.41 20.88
CA ASP A 122 -40.41 -21.76 20.44
C ASP A 122 -40.59 -21.99 18.93
N GLY A 123 -41.16 -21.02 18.22
CA GLY A 123 -41.37 -21.09 16.78
C GLY A 123 -40.08 -21.17 15.96
N GLN A 124 -40.23 -21.46 14.67
CA GLN A 124 -39.15 -21.39 13.70
C GLN A 124 -39.12 -19.99 13.13
N PHE A 125 -37.94 -19.36 13.13
CA PHE A 125 -37.73 -18.14 12.35
C PHE A 125 -38.24 -18.40 10.95
N THR A 126 -38.87 -17.41 10.34
CA THR A 126 -39.31 -17.52 8.93
C THR A 126 -38.09 -17.77 8.02
N GLU A 127 -36.89 -17.55 8.53
CA GLU A 127 -35.63 -18.16 8.10
C GLU A 127 -35.56 -19.67 8.44
N SER A 128 -36.32 -20.48 7.72
CA SER A 128 -35.76 -21.74 7.22
C SER A 128 -35.05 -21.40 5.90
N ASP A 129 -33.74 -21.64 5.86
CA ASP A 129 -32.87 -21.50 4.70
C ASP A 129 -32.57 -20.05 4.25
N HIS A 130 -31.38 -19.56 4.60
CA HIS A 130 -30.66 -18.53 3.82
C HIS A 130 -30.25 -19.02 2.43
N LEU A 131 -30.89 -20.08 1.94
CA LEU A 131 -30.78 -20.53 0.58
C LEU A 131 -31.74 -19.69 -0.24
N MET A 132 -31.18 -18.82 -1.05
CA MET A 132 -31.93 -18.09 -2.06
C MET A 132 -32.72 -19.09 -2.90
N GLN A 133 -34.00 -18.82 -3.13
CA GLN A 133 -34.85 -19.63 -4.01
C GLN A 133 -34.46 -19.51 -5.49
N LYS A 134 -33.57 -18.56 -5.82
CA LYS A 134 -33.09 -18.28 -7.17
C LYS A 134 -31.65 -17.78 -7.13
N GLU A 135 -30.85 -18.22 -8.09
CA GLU A 135 -29.52 -17.69 -8.32
C GLU A 135 -29.55 -16.28 -8.93
N VAL A 136 -28.71 -15.38 -8.42
CA VAL A 136 -28.51 -14.03 -8.97
C VAL A 136 -27.01 -13.70 -9.00
N PRO A 137 -26.57 -12.77 -9.85
CA PRO A 137 -25.19 -12.30 -9.84
C PRO A 137 -24.77 -11.74 -8.48
N SER A 138 -23.51 -11.95 -8.09
CA SER A 138 -22.95 -11.29 -6.90
C SER A 138 -23.01 -9.77 -7.02
N SER A 139 -23.32 -9.09 -5.92
CA SER A 139 -23.23 -7.63 -5.90
C SER A 139 -21.77 -7.17 -5.84
N HIS A 140 -21.50 -6.02 -6.46
CA HIS A 140 -20.20 -5.37 -6.36
C HIS A 140 -20.09 -4.65 -5.01
N ASN A 141 -19.37 -5.25 -4.06
CA ASN A 141 -19.14 -4.67 -2.74
C ASN A 141 -17.66 -4.82 -2.35
N THR A 142 -17.12 -3.83 -1.66
CA THR A 142 -15.73 -3.82 -1.17
C THR A 142 -15.59 -4.29 0.27
N SER A 143 -16.71 -4.53 0.96
CA SER A 143 -16.74 -4.98 2.36
C SER A 143 -16.38 -6.46 2.44
N GLN A 144 -15.16 -6.77 2.90
CA GLN A 144 -14.73 -8.14 3.14
C GLN A 144 -15.46 -8.77 4.33
N VAL A 145 -15.71 -10.07 4.24
CA VAL A 145 -16.43 -10.86 5.22
C VAL A 145 -15.95 -12.30 5.16
N THR A 146 -15.93 -12.99 6.30
CA THR A 146 -15.48 -14.38 6.39
C THR A 146 -16.68 -15.31 6.51
N VAL A 147 -16.84 -16.29 5.63
CA VAL A 147 -17.90 -17.30 5.66
C VAL A 147 -17.31 -18.66 6.00
N ASN A 148 -17.89 -19.34 6.99
CA ASN A 148 -17.60 -20.74 7.30
C ASN A 148 -18.72 -21.61 6.73
N PHE A 149 -18.45 -22.33 5.64
CA PHE A 149 -19.36 -23.33 5.11
C PHE A 149 -19.24 -24.62 5.93
N VAL A 150 -20.32 -25.05 6.57
CA VAL A 150 -20.39 -26.26 7.39
C VAL A 150 -21.32 -27.24 6.69
N ASN A 151 -20.77 -28.33 6.13
CA ASN A 151 -21.57 -29.31 5.41
C ASN A 151 -22.11 -30.39 6.37
N ARG A 152 -23.42 -30.44 6.57
CA ARG A 152 -24.13 -31.46 7.38
C ARG A 152 -25.13 -32.29 6.58
N THR A 153 -25.12 -32.17 5.27
CA THR A 153 -26.11 -32.79 4.35
C THR A 153 -26.04 -34.32 4.25
N GLY A 154 -25.02 -34.96 4.82
CA GLY A 154 -24.71 -36.37 4.58
C GLY A 154 -23.99 -36.64 3.25
N LYS A 155 -23.76 -35.62 2.42
CA LYS A 155 -23.22 -35.75 1.05
C LYS A 155 -21.96 -34.88 0.84
N THR A 156 -21.30 -35.00 -0.31
CA THR A 156 -20.17 -34.14 -0.71
C THR A 156 -20.66 -33.01 -1.63
N LEU A 157 -20.29 -31.77 -1.34
CA LEU A 157 -20.77 -30.58 -2.06
C LEU A 157 -19.66 -29.90 -2.86
N ARG A 158 -19.91 -29.55 -4.12
CA ARG A 158 -19.14 -28.57 -4.91
C ARG A 158 -19.69 -27.17 -4.68
N VAL A 159 -18.83 -26.20 -4.46
CA VAL A 159 -19.16 -24.80 -4.15
C VAL A 159 -18.63 -23.92 -5.27
N TYR A 160 -19.50 -23.05 -5.80
CA TYR A 160 -19.23 -22.10 -6.88
C TYR A 160 -19.54 -20.69 -6.39
N TRP A 161 -18.72 -19.71 -6.74
CA TRP A 161 -19.04 -18.30 -6.59
C TRP A 161 -19.76 -17.80 -7.85
N ILE A 162 -20.91 -17.17 -7.71
CA ILE A 162 -21.61 -16.57 -8.85
C ILE A 162 -21.00 -15.21 -9.10
N ASN A 163 -20.27 -15.05 -10.20
CA ASN A 163 -19.61 -13.79 -10.52
C ASN A 163 -20.64 -12.69 -10.84
N TRP A 164 -20.13 -11.50 -11.14
CA TRP A 164 -20.95 -10.31 -11.39
C TRP A 164 -21.80 -10.39 -12.68
N ASP A 165 -21.46 -11.29 -13.60
CA ASP A 165 -22.22 -11.56 -14.83
C ASP A 165 -23.29 -12.65 -14.62
N GLY A 166 -23.41 -13.17 -13.39
CA GLY A 166 -24.31 -14.28 -13.08
C GLY A 166 -23.77 -15.64 -13.49
N LYS A 167 -22.47 -15.76 -13.81
CA LYS A 167 -21.82 -17.03 -14.15
C LYS A 167 -21.21 -17.65 -12.89
N PRO A 168 -21.53 -18.91 -12.56
CA PRO A 168 -20.85 -19.64 -11.49
C PRO A 168 -19.39 -19.91 -11.87
N VAL A 169 -18.50 -19.69 -10.92
CA VAL A 169 -17.05 -19.93 -10.98
C VAL A 169 -16.73 -20.96 -9.92
N PHE A 170 -16.23 -22.12 -10.33
CA PHE A 170 -15.88 -23.18 -9.38
C PHE A 170 -14.90 -22.66 -8.33
N TYR A 171 -15.17 -23.00 -7.07
CA TYR A 171 -14.36 -22.58 -5.95
C TYR A 171 -13.73 -23.75 -5.22
N ARG A 172 -14.53 -24.69 -4.71
CA ARG A 172 -14.00 -25.87 -3.99
C ARG A 172 -15.02 -26.98 -3.76
N THR A 173 -14.54 -28.10 -3.23
CA THR A 173 -15.37 -29.20 -2.69
C THR A 173 -15.33 -29.22 -1.15
N ILE A 174 -16.45 -29.58 -0.52
CA ILE A 174 -16.62 -29.71 0.95
C ILE A 174 -17.26 -31.07 1.27
N HIS A 175 -16.56 -31.91 2.02
CA HIS A 175 -17.07 -33.25 2.40
C HIS A 175 -18.08 -33.18 3.55
N HIS A 176 -18.87 -34.24 3.73
CA HIS A 176 -19.79 -34.34 4.86
C HIS A 176 -19.06 -34.20 6.21
N GLY A 177 -19.59 -33.37 7.11
CA GLY A 177 -19.02 -33.09 8.42
C GLY A 177 -17.87 -32.06 8.38
N GLU A 178 -17.44 -31.63 7.20
CA GLU A 178 -16.34 -30.70 7.04
C GLU A 178 -16.81 -29.24 7.15
N THR A 179 -15.95 -28.40 7.74
CA THR A 179 -16.11 -26.94 7.77
C THR A 179 -14.99 -26.28 6.98
N LYS A 180 -15.34 -25.41 6.03
CA LYS A 180 -14.38 -24.64 5.23
C LYS A 180 -14.61 -23.14 5.41
N GLN A 181 -13.58 -22.45 5.86
CA GLN A 181 -13.55 -20.99 5.98
C GLN A 181 -13.19 -20.34 4.64
N GLN A 182 -13.80 -19.18 4.36
CA GLN A 182 -13.60 -18.41 3.15
C GLN A 182 -13.71 -16.90 3.41
N VAL A 183 -12.71 -16.11 3.00
CA VAL A 183 -12.81 -14.65 2.93
C VAL A 183 -13.40 -14.26 1.58
N THR A 184 -14.52 -13.55 1.61
CA THR A 184 -15.33 -13.12 0.46
C THR A 184 -15.85 -11.70 0.70
N TYR A 185 -16.75 -11.18 -0.13
CA TYR A 185 -17.36 -9.85 0.06
C TYR A 185 -18.86 -9.95 0.38
N VAL A 186 -19.38 -8.97 1.09
CA VAL A 186 -20.82 -8.85 1.41
C VAL A 186 -21.62 -8.81 0.12
N GLY A 187 -22.65 -9.65 0.01
CA GLY A 187 -23.49 -9.76 -1.19
C GLY A 187 -22.90 -10.60 -2.33
N HIS A 188 -21.75 -11.25 -2.11
CA HIS A 188 -21.36 -12.37 -2.96
C HIS A 188 -22.39 -13.50 -2.85
N VAL A 189 -22.68 -14.17 -3.96
CA VAL A 189 -23.63 -15.29 -4.04
C VAL A 189 -22.85 -16.57 -4.34
N TRP A 190 -23.19 -17.64 -3.65
CA TRP A 190 -22.51 -18.93 -3.71
C TRP A 190 -23.51 -20.02 -4.07
N ARG A 191 -23.23 -20.82 -5.09
CA ARG A 191 -23.99 -22.03 -5.41
C ARG A 191 -23.28 -23.24 -4.80
N LEU A 192 -24.04 -24.10 -4.13
CA LEU A 192 -23.59 -25.38 -3.62
C LEU A 192 -24.34 -26.47 -4.37
N VAL A 193 -23.63 -27.47 -4.88
CA VAL A 193 -24.15 -28.54 -5.73
C VAL A 193 -23.71 -29.88 -5.17
N ASP A 194 -24.63 -30.83 -5.06
CA ASP A 194 -24.27 -32.21 -4.71
C ASP A 194 -23.45 -32.87 -5.82
N THR A 195 -22.33 -33.47 -5.44
CA THR A 195 -21.45 -34.21 -6.37
C THR A 195 -22.07 -35.48 -6.95
N SER A 196 -23.06 -36.11 -6.30
CA SER A 196 -23.58 -37.40 -6.76
C SER A 196 -24.61 -37.33 -7.88
N ASP A 197 -25.33 -36.22 -8.03
CA ASP A 197 -26.42 -36.13 -9.02
C ASP A 197 -26.57 -34.76 -9.69
N GLU A 198 -25.80 -33.74 -9.29
CA GLU A 198 -25.82 -32.36 -9.78
C GLU A 198 -27.20 -31.66 -9.79
N LYS A 199 -28.24 -32.31 -9.25
CA LYS A 199 -29.63 -31.84 -9.28
C LYS A 199 -30.01 -31.14 -7.98
N PHE A 200 -29.40 -31.53 -6.86
CA PHE A 200 -29.63 -30.87 -5.60
C PHE A 200 -28.68 -29.68 -5.44
N ASN A 201 -29.24 -28.49 -5.30
CA ASN A 201 -28.48 -27.27 -5.12
C ASN A 201 -29.02 -26.39 -3.99
N ALA A 202 -28.15 -25.51 -3.53
CA ALA A 202 -28.38 -24.56 -2.46
C ALA A 202 -27.67 -23.27 -2.84
N VAL A 203 -28.32 -22.11 -2.74
CA VAL A 203 -27.71 -20.83 -3.11
C VAL A 203 -27.56 -19.95 -1.88
N TYR A 204 -26.34 -19.71 -1.42
CA TYR A 204 -26.06 -18.87 -0.25
C TYR A 204 -25.59 -17.48 -0.67
N ALA A 205 -26.33 -16.44 -0.33
CA ALA A 205 -25.86 -15.06 -0.47
C ALA A 205 -25.23 -14.59 0.84
N VAL A 206 -24.00 -14.07 0.78
CA VAL A 206 -23.26 -13.64 1.96
C VAL A 206 -23.91 -12.40 2.57
N PRO A 207 -24.43 -12.48 3.80
CA PRO A 207 -24.99 -11.32 4.49
C PRO A 207 -23.88 -10.36 4.96
N ASN A 208 -24.29 -9.22 5.52
CA ASN A 208 -23.46 -8.06 5.94
C ASN A 208 -22.20 -8.39 6.79
N LYS A 209 -21.36 -7.38 7.10
CA LYS A 209 -19.95 -7.36 7.57
C LYS A 209 -19.45 -8.26 8.75
N ASP A 210 -20.14 -9.32 9.18
CA ASP A 210 -19.70 -10.21 10.27
C ASP A 210 -19.23 -11.59 9.76
N SER A 211 -18.39 -12.28 10.53
CA SER A 211 -18.04 -13.67 10.19
C SER A 211 -19.29 -14.55 10.24
N HIS A 212 -19.71 -15.09 9.10
CA HIS A 212 -20.90 -15.92 8.98
C HIS A 212 -20.57 -17.40 9.05
N VAL A 213 -21.54 -18.19 9.50
CA VAL A 213 -21.49 -19.66 9.41
C VAL A 213 -22.67 -20.11 8.57
N ALA A 214 -22.38 -20.55 7.34
CA ALA A 214 -23.36 -21.15 6.44
C ALA A 214 -23.45 -22.65 6.76
N ILE A 215 -24.41 -23.04 7.61
CA ILE A 215 -24.66 -24.46 7.91
C ILE A 215 -25.61 -25.01 6.86
N ILE A 216 -25.15 -26.00 6.10
CA ILE A 216 -25.93 -26.64 5.04
C ILE A 216 -26.39 -27.99 5.57
N GLU A 217 -27.65 -28.07 5.99
CA GLU A 217 -28.25 -29.28 6.58
C GLU A 217 -29.11 -30.04 5.55
N HIS A 218 -29.71 -29.33 4.59
CA HIS A 218 -30.51 -29.87 3.50
C HIS A 218 -30.24 -29.12 2.19
N LEU A 219 -30.47 -29.78 1.04
CA LEU A 219 -30.46 -29.16 -0.29
C LEU A 219 -31.89 -29.13 -0.84
N SER A 220 -32.20 -28.16 -1.70
CA SER A 220 -33.55 -27.99 -2.27
C SER A 220 -33.65 -28.64 -3.65
N ASP A 221 -34.83 -29.18 -3.96
CA ASP A 221 -35.18 -29.77 -5.26
C ASP A 221 -35.78 -28.73 -6.23
N SER A 222 -36.04 -27.50 -5.76
CA SER A 222 -36.96 -26.56 -6.40
C SER A 222 -36.35 -25.27 -6.96
N ILE A 223 -35.02 -25.12 -6.94
CA ILE A 223 -34.36 -23.94 -7.54
C ILE A 223 -34.28 -24.16 -9.06
N LEU A 224 -35.15 -23.45 -9.79
CA LEU A 224 -35.22 -23.47 -11.26
C LEU A 224 -33.86 -23.13 -11.90
N GLU A 225 -33.43 -24.00 -12.83
CA GLU A 225 -32.18 -23.93 -13.57
C GLU A 225 -31.91 -22.56 -14.22
N ALA A 226 -30.73 -21.99 -13.94
CA ALA A 226 -29.96 -21.33 -14.99
C ALA A 226 -29.13 -22.42 -15.70
N PRO A 227 -28.92 -22.35 -17.03
CA PRO A 227 -28.15 -23.38 -17.74
C PRO A 227 -26.77 -23.55 -17.10
N PRO A 228 -26.22 -24.78 -17.08
CA PRO A 228 -24.93 -25.03 -16.46
C PRO A 228 -23.85 -24.12 -17.08
N PRO A 229 -22.90 -23.64 -16.27
CA PRO A 229 -21.72 -22.95 -16.81
C PRO A 229 -20.97 -23.87 -17.75
N SER A 230 -20.56 -23.35 -18.90
CA SER A 230 -19.38 -23.86 -19.59
C SER A 230 -18.18 -23.49 -18.72
N ASP A 231 -17.67 -24.45 -17.94
CA ASP A 231 -16.43 -24.30 -17.20
C ASP A 231 -15.29 -23.99 -18.17
N SER A 232 -14.61 -22.86 -17.96
CA SER A 232 -13.32 -22.57 -18.58
C SER A 232 -12.33 -22.22 -17.47
N LYS A 233 -11.71 -23.25 -16.90
CA LYS A 233 -10.26 -23.46 -16.91
C LYS A 233 -9.89 -24.74 -16.14
N GLU A 234 -9.35 -25.66 -16.91
CA GLU A 234 -8.62 -26.89 -16.60
C GLU A 234 -7.94 -26.93 -15.22
N SER A 235 -8.27 -27.98 -14.47
CA SER A 235 -7.26 -28.78 -13.76
C SER A 235 -7.48 -30.24 -14.13
N ASP A 236 -6.45 -30.84 -14.72
CA ASP A 236 -6.38 -32.23 -15.14
C ASP A 236 -6.84 -33.19 -14.02
N GLU A 237 -7.96 -33.88 -14.25
CA GLU A 237 -8.17 -35.24 -13.76
C GLU A 237 -9.12 -35.97 -14.74
N GLU A 238 -8.59 -37.06 -15.31
CA GLU A 238 -9.20 -37.90 -16.34
C GLU A 238 -10.64 -38.29 -15.99
N THR A 239 -11.59 -37.83 -16.80
CA THR A 239 -12.90 -38.50 -16.93
C THR A 239 -13.06 -38.98 -18.36
N THR A 240 -12.69 -40.24 -18.57
CA THR A 240 -13.26 -41.06 -19.64
C THR A 240 -14.78 -41.09 -19.47
N ASN A 241 -15.53 -40.43 -20.35
CA ASN A 241 -16.97 -40.64 -20.50
C ASN A 241 -17.28 -41.31 -21.86
N PRO A 242 -17.96 -42.46 -21.91
CA PRO A 242 -18.22 -43.18 -23.16
C PRO A 242 -19.48 -42.69 -23.89
N GLU A 243 -19.37 -42.62 -25.22
CA GLU A 243 -20.39 -42.93 -26.24
C GLU A 243 -21.60 -41.99 -26.47
N ALA A 244 -21.36 -40.89 -27.20
CA ALA A 244 -22.21 -40.30 -28.27
C ALA A 244 -21.38 -39.23 -29.02
N SER A 245 -21.62 -39.02 -30.33
CA SER A 245 -20.77 -38.28 -31.28
C SER A 245 -19.79 -37.20 -30.71
N ALA A 246 -18.53 -37.59 -30.45
CA ALA A 246 -17.51 -36.75 -29.82
C ALA A 246 -16.67 -35.99 -30.85
N LEU A 247 -16.66 -34.65 -30.77
CA LEU A 247 -15.68 -33.80 -31.45
C LEU A 247 -14.47 -33.63 -30.54
N TYR A 248 -13.27 -33.73 -31.08
CA TYR A 248 -12.03 -33.58 -30.30
C TYR A 248 -10.87 -33.13 -31.18
N VAL A 249 -9.84 -32.56 -30.55
CA VAL A 249 -8.59 -32.21 -31.23
C VAL A 249 -7.59 -33.35 -31.05
N LYS A 250 -7.00 -33.81 -32.16
CA LYS A 250 -5.92 -34.80 -32.17
C LYS A 250 -4.91 -34.42 -33.24
N ASP A 251 -3.63 -34.46 -32.88
CA ASP A 251 -2.51 -34.06 -33.74
C ASP A 251 -2.73 -32.65 -34.32
N PHE A 252 -3.15 -31.70 -33.47
CA PHE A 252 -3.47 -30.30 -33.78
C PHE A 252 -4.66 -30.09 -34.73
N ASN A 253 -5.35 -31.15 -35.15
CA ASN A 253 -6.47 -31.12 -36.09
C ASN A 253 -7.79 -31.48 -35.38
N LEU A 254 -8.90 -30.97 -35.88
CA LEU A 254 -10.25 -31.33 -35.45
C LEU A 254 -10.70 -32.68 -36.06
N TRP A 255 -11.29 -33.52 -35.22
CA TRP A 255 -11.87 -34.82 -35.55
C TRP A 255 -13.30 -34.92 -35.04
N CYS A 256 -14.13 -35.69 -35.73
CA CYS A 256 -15.44 -36.12 -35.22
C CYS A 256 -15.49 -37.64 -35.12
N LYS A 257 -16.22 -38.11 -34.11
CA LYS A 257 -16.69 -39.48 -33.99
C LYS A 257 -18.21 -39.44 -34.17
N ASP A 258 -18.77 -40.28 -35.03
CA ASP A 258 -20.23 -40.42 -35.17
C ASP A 258 -20.82 -41.38 -34.11
N ASP A 259 -22.15 -41.52 -34.09
CA ASP A 259 -22.85 -42.38 -33.13
C ASP A 259 -22.61 -43.89 -33.37
N ASP A 260 -22.18 -44.27 -34.58
CA ASP A 260 -21.75 -45.63 -34.93
C ASP A 260 -20.28 -45.89 -34.54
N GLY A 261 -19.61 -44.89 -33.98
CA GLY A 261 -18.23 -44.94 -33.54
C GLY A 261 -17.18 -44.79 -34.65
N GLN A 262 -17.60 -44.48 -35.88
CA GLN A 262 -16.69 -44.15 -36.97
C GLN A 262 -16.05 -42.79 -36.72
N VAL A 263 -14.75 -42.70 -37.02
CA VAL A 263 -13.94 -41.51 -36.79
C VAL A 263 -13.60 -40.89 -38.14
N ALA A 264 -13.90 -39.60 -38.31
CA ALA A 264 -13.52 -38.81 -39.46
C ALA A 264 -12.67 -37.60 -39.05
N GLN A 265 -11.61 -37.36 -39.82
CA GLN A 265 -10.78 -36.16 -39.67
C GLN A 265 -11.43 -35.01 -40.43
N LEU A 266 -11.73 -33.90 -39.75
CA LEU A 266 -12.41 -32.76 -40.37
C LEU A 266 -11.43 -31.71 -40.91
N SER A 267 -10.20 -31.69 -40.41
CA SER A 267 -9.15 -30.72 -40.81
C SER A 267 -7.79 -31.40 -40.97
N HIS A 268 -6.96 -30.87 -41.86
CA HIS A 268 -5.66 -31.48 -42.23
C HIS A 268 -4.47 -30.51 -42.17
N ASN A 269 -4.69 -29.28 -41.69
CA ASN A 269 -3.71 -28.18 -41.72
C ASN A 269 -3.24 -27.73 -40.33
N GLY A 270 -3.64 -28.44 -39.27
CA GLY A 270 -3.23 -28.19 -37.90
C GLY A 270 -1.73 -28.43 -37.69
N THR A 271 -1.06 -27.50 -37.00
CA THR A 271 0.35 -27.59 -36.57
C THR A 271 0.50 -27.02 -35.16
N LYS A 272 1.67 -27.18 -34.54
CA LYS A 272 1.93 -26.56 -33.22
C LYS A 272 1.83 -25.02 -33.27
N GLU A 273 2.19 -24.43 -34.41
CA GLU A 273 2.14 -22.99 -34.67
C GLU A 273 0.75 -22.52 -35.14
N ASN A 274 -0.18 -23.44 -35.37
CA ASN A 274 -1.52 -23.16 -35.86
C ASN A 274 -2.47 -24.33 -35.53
N SER A 275 -2.87 -24.45 -34.26
CA SER A 275 -3.61 -25.60 -33.73
C SER A 275 -5.10 -25.28 -33.59
N PHE A 276 -5.94 -26.30 -33.70
CA PHE A 276 -7.30 -26.20 -33.19
C PHE A 276 -7.31 -26.21 -31.67
N ASP A 277 -8.25 -25.48 -31.08
CA ASP A 277 -8.50 -25.37 -29.65
C ASP A 277 -9.68 -26.29 -29.28
N ASP A 278 -9.43 -27.29 -28.45
CA ASP A 278 -10.41 -28.27 -27.98
C ASP A 278 -11.45 -27.68 -27.04
N ASN A 279 -11.09 -26.62 -26.30
CA ASN A 279 -11.97 -25.91 -25.38
C ASN A 279 -12.91 -24.92 -26.09
N HIS A 280 -12.70 -24.64 -27.39
CA HIS A 280 -13.46 -23.65 -28.16
C HIS A 280 -14.11 -24.24 -29.42
N VAL A 281 -15.00 -25.21 -29.20
CA VAL A 281 -15.77 -25.90 -30.24
C VAL A 281 -17.28 -25.72 -30.00
N TYR A 282 -17.99 -25.19 -30.99
CA TYR A 282 -19.39 -24.75 -30.87
C TYR A 282 -20.27 -25.40 -31.93
N LYS A 283 -21.12 -26.36 -31.54
CA LYS A 283 -22.11 -26.98 -32.44
C LYS A 283 -23.28 -26.04 -32.72
N SER A 284 -23.82 -26.09 -33.93
CA SER A 284 -25.09 -25.43 -34.26
C SER A 284 -26.26 -26.07 -33.50
N PRO A 285 -27.38 -25.35 -33.27
CA PRO A 285 -28.55 -25.89 -32.57
C PRO A 285 -29.14 -27.18 -33.19
N ASP A 286 -29.00 -27.35 -34.50
CA ASP A 286 -29.43 -28.55 -35.23
C ASP A 286 -28.34 -29.62 -35.37
N SER A 287 -27.16 -29.38 -34.80
CA SER A 287 -25.96 -30.24 -34.86
C SER A 287 -25.51 -30.61 -36.28
N GLN A 288 -25.88 -29.84 -37.32
CA GLN A 288 -25.40 -30.04 -38.68
C GLN A 288 -24.03 -29.39 -38.92
N TYR A 289 -23.71 -28.34 -38.16
CA TYR A 289 -22.49 -27.57 -38.32
C TYR A 289 -21.74 -27.45 -37.00
N VAL A 290 -20.44 -27.19 -37.09
CA VAL A 290 -19.62 -26.83 -35.94
C VAL A 290 -18.68 -25.69 -36.30
N VAL A 291 -18.50 -24.74 -35.37
CA VAL A 291 -17.40 -23.78 -35.42
C VAL A 291 -16.33 -24.21 -34.43
N ALA A 292 -15.11 -24.42 -34.90
CA ALA A 292 -13.95 -24.66 -34.05
C ALA A 292 -12.95 -23.51 -34.18
N TRP A 293 -12.31 -23.15 -33.07
CA TRP A 293 -11.31 -22.10 -33.08
C TRP A 293 -9.96 -22.68 -33.51
N HIS A 294 -9.37 -22.01 -34.48
CA HIS A 294 -8.03 -22.27 -34.99
C HIS A 294 -7.16 -21.10 -34.58
N TYR A 295 -6.05 -21.35 -33.89
CA TYR A 295 -5.25 -20.27 -33.33
C TYR A 295 -3.75 -20.43 -33.61
N ALA A 296 -3.10 -19.29 -33.82
CA ALA A 296 -1.65 -19.19 -33.74
C ALA A 296 -1.26 -18.77 -32.31
N PRO A 297 -0.31 -19.47 -31.66
CA PRO A 297 0.07 -19.15 -30.30
C PRO A 297 0.81 -17.81 -30.22
N GLU A 298 0.54 -17.13 -29.12
CA GLU A 298 1.31 -16.00 -28.62
C GLU A 298 2.79 -16.34 -28.49
N GLN A 299 3.65 -15.33 -28.62
CA GLN A 299 5.06 -15.51 -28.31
C GLN A 299 5.27 -15.79 -26.82
N ASP A 300 6.36 -16.48 -26.52
CA ASP A 300 6.82 -16.67 -25.16
C ASP A 300 7.68 -15.47 -24.74
N HIS A 301 7.05 -14.49 -24.08
CA HIS A 301 7.74 -13.33 -23.50
C HIS A 301 7.60 -13.38 -21.98
N ASN A 302 8.71 -13.68 -21.32
CA ASN A 302 8.80 -13.66 -19.88
C ASN A 302 9.64 -12.49 -19.41
N ILE A 303 9.17 -11.78 -18.38
CA ILE A 303 9.96 -10.82 -17.63
C ILE A 303 10.51 -11.49 -16.37
N THR A 304 11.59 -10.90 -15.88
CA THR A 304 12.31 -11.37 -14.71
C THR A 304 12.18 -10.35 -13.60
N LEU A 305 11.62 -10.76 -12.46
CA LEU A 305 11.54 -9.95 -11.25
C LEU A 305 12.55 -10.49 -10.24
N LEU A 306 13.30 -9.60 -9.60
CA LEU A 306 14.32 -9.95 -8.62
C LEU A 306 13.81 -9.61 -7.23
N GLU A 307 13.46 -10.61 -6.43
CA GLU A 307 13.21 -10.42 -5.00
C GLU A 307 14.56 -10.24 -4.31
N SER A 308 14.89 -9.00 -3.96
CA SER A 308 16.21 -8.67 -3.42
C SER A 308 16.42 -9.12 -1.96
N SER A 309 15.33 -9.32 -1.20
CA SER A 309 15.39 -9.72 0.21
C SER A 309 14.31 -10.77 0.57
N PRO A 310 14.42 -12.00 0.04
CA PRO A 310 13.46 -13.06 0.32
C PRO A 310 13.51 -13.49 1.80
N LYS A 311 12.39 -13.95 2.34
CA LYS A 311 12.28 -14.33 3.77
C LYS A 311 12.91 -15.70 4.08
N ASP A 312 13.10 -16.54 3.07
CA ASP A 312 13.50 -17.95 3.17
C ASP A 312 14.98 -18.21 2.83
N GLN A 313 15.71 -17.24 2.29
CA GLN A 313 17.12 -17.39 1.90
C GLN A 313 17.91 -16.08 1.98
N VAL A 314 19.25 -16.17 1.94
CA VAL A 314 20.15 -15.01 1.96
C VAL A 314 20.32 -14.37 0.59
N GLU A 315 20.44 -15.19 -0.45
CA GLU A 315 20.64 -14.73 -1.82
C GLU A 315 19.31 -14.27 -2.45
N PRO A 316 19.32 -13.30 -3.39
CA PRO A 316 18.11 -12.88 -4.11
C PRO A 316 17.39 -14.05 -4.81
N LYS A 317 16.06 -13.95 -4.92
CA LYS A 317 15.22 -14.95 -5.58
C LYS A 317 14.72 -14.43 -6.92
N LEU A 318 14.86 -15.26 -7.94
CA LEU A 318 14.41 -14.94 -9.29
C LEU A 318 12.96 -15.40 -9.48
N HIS A 319 12.10 -14.48 -9.88
CA HIS A 319 10.74 -14.76 -10.30
C HIS A 319 10.62 -14.52 -11.79
N THR A 320 9.85 -15.37 -12.47
CA THR A 320 9.58 -15.24 -13.89
C THR A 320 8.08 -15.14 -14.08
N LYS A 321 7.64 -14.16 -14.87
CA LYS A 321 6.23 -13.94 -15.20
C LYS A 321 6.09 -13.74 -16.69
N ARG A 322 5.11 -14.40 -17.28
CA ARG A 322 4.72 -14.11 -18.65
C ARG A 322 4.09 -12.73 -18.74
N TYR A 323 4.63 -11.88 -19.60
CA TYR A 323 4.23 -10.48 -19.69
C TYR A 323 4.48 -9.95 -21.11
N LEU A 324 3.41 -9.91 -21.90
CA LEU A 324 3.46 -9.41 -23.26
C LEU A 324 3.44 -7.87 -23.28
N LYS A 325 4.28 -7.29 -24.13
CA LYS A 325 4.53 -5.86 -24.31
C LYS A 325 4.00 -5.39 -25.67
N PRO A 326 3.78 -4.07 -25.89
CA PRO A 326 3.36 -3.54 -27.18
C PRO A 326 4.24 -4.03 -28.33
N GLY A 327 3.60 -4.48 -29.41
CA GLY A 327 4.28 -5.04 -30.58
C GLY A 327 4.51 -6.54 -30.53
N ASP A 328 4.40 -7.18 -29.37
CA ASP A 328 4.58 -8.63 -29.22
C ASP A 328 3.54 -9.44 -29.99
N ARG A 329 3.88 -10.64 -30.46
CA ARG A 329 2.87 -11.53 -31.06
C ARG A 329 1.92 -12.06 -29.99
N ILE A 330 0.64 -11.71 -30.10
CA ILE A 330 -0.43 -12.23 -29.26
C ILE A 330 -1.04 -13.51 -29.86
N ARG A 331 -1.80 -14.25 -29.04
CA ARG A 331 -2.66 -15.33 -29.55
C ARG A 331 -3.59 -14.76 -30.61
N THR A 332 -3.62 -15.39 -31.77
CA THR A 332 -4.45 -14.96 -32.89
C THR A 332 -5.46 -16.04 -33.19
N ASP A 333 -6.70 -15.82 -32.77
CA ASP A 333 -7.81 -16.75 -32.96
C ASP A 333 -8.53 -16.57 -34.29
N ARG A 334 -9.06 -17.66 -34.85
CA ARG A 334 -9.88 -17.67 -36.07
C ARG A 334 -11.00 -18.71 -35.95
N PRO A 335 -12.27 -18.33 -36.10
CA PRO A 335 -13.36 -19.29 -36.17
C PRO A 335 -13.36 -19.99 -37.53
N ARG A 336 -13.43 -21.32 -37.52
CA ARG A 336 -13.49 -22.17 -38.73
C ARG A 336 -14.77 -23.00 -38.70
N LEU A 337 -15.55 -22.93 -39.77
CA LEU A 337 -16.85 -23.59 -39.90
C LEU A 337 -16.70 -24.94 -40.60
N PHE A 338 -17.32 -25.98 -40.07
CA PHE A 338 -17.35 -27.32 -40.66
C PHE A 338 -18.79 -27.80 -40.84
N ASP A 339 -19.06 -28.42 -41.98
CA ASP A 339 -20.28 -29.18 -42.27
C ASP A 339 -20.04 -30.63 -41.84
N LEU A 340 -20.76 -31.07 -40.80
CA LEU A 340 -20.56 -32.40 -40.21
C LEU A 340 -21.11 -33.52 -41.09
N LYS A 341 -22.10 -33.22 -41.95
CA LYS A 341 -22.70 -34.21 -42.85
C LYS A 341 -21.77 -34.48 -44.03
N ASN A 342 -21.22 -33.42 -44.62
CA ASN A 342 -20.30 -33.53 -45.75
C ASN A 342 -18.84 -33.77 -45.31
N GLN A 343 -18.55 -33.62 -44.00
CA GLN A 343 -17.22 -33.77 -43.40
C GLN A 343 -16.17 -32.86 -44.06
N ILE A 344 -16.57 -31.62 -44.37
CA ILE A 344 -15.71 -30.63 -45.01
C ILE A 344 -15.73 -29.31 -44.25
N GLU A 345 -14.63 -28.59 -44.33
CA GLU A 345 -14.57 -27.19 -43.94
C GLU A 345 -15.30 -26.31 -44.96
N VAL A 346 -16.12 -25.38 -44.46
CA VAL A 346 -16.76 -24.34 -45.27
C VAL A 346 -15.83 -23.12 -45.32
N PRO A 347 -15.35 -22.70 -46.50
CA PRO A 347 -14.45 -21.55 -46.60
C PRO A 347 -15.13 -20.24 -46.18
N THR A 348 -14.42 -19.40 -45.41
CA THR A 348 -14.87 -18.07 -44.95
C THR A 348 -13.86 -16.98 -45.32
N ASP A 349 -14.34 -15.76 -45.58
CA ASP A 349 -13.47 -14.58 -45.79
C ASP A 349 -13.15 -13.88 -44.46
N ASP A 350 -11.87 -13.85 -44.09
CA ASP A 350 -11.40 -13.25 -42.84
C ASP A 350 -11.23 -11.72 -42.89
N THR A 351 -11.56 -11.06 -44.01
CA THR A 351 -11.29 -9.62 -44.22
C THR A 351 -11.86 -8.73 -43.11
N LEU A 352 -13.04 -9.05 -42.58
CA LEU A 352 -13.70 -8.27 -41.52
C LEU A 352 -13.19 -8.55 -40.10
N PHE A 353 -12.32 -9.53 -39.90
CA PHE A 353 -11.80 -9.89 -38.57
C PHE A 353 -10.32 -10.27 -38.60
N ARG A 354 -9.58 -9.74 -39.59
CA ARG A 354 -8.14 -9.94 -39.70
C ARG A 354 -7.40 -9.26 -38.54
N ASN A 355 -6.36 -9.92 -38.02
CA ASN A 355 -5.49 -9.42 -36.94
C ASN A 355 -6.28 -9.06 -35.64
N PRO A 356 -7.04 -10.01 -35.07
CA PRO A 356 -7.77 -9.78 -33.83
C PRO A 356 -6.81 -9.52 -32.68
N TYR A 357 -7.12 -8.52 -31.87
CA TYR A 357 -6.65 -8.46 -30.48
C TYR A 357 -7.40 -9.48 -29.62
N ARG A 358 -8.72 -9.58 -29.86
CA ARG A 358 -9.59 -10.54 -29.21
C ARG A 358 -10.77 -10.87 -30.11
N LEU A 359 -11.12 -12.14 -30.11
CA LEU A 359 -12.44 -12.63 -30.49
C LEU A 359 -13.11 -13.16 -29.23
N ASP A 360 -14.42 -13.00 -29.09
CA ASP A 360 -15.19 -13.65 -28.02
C ASP A 360 -16.69 -13.77 -28.36
N SER A 361 -17.43 -14.40 -27.44
CA SER A 361 -18.91 -14.49 -27.44
C SER A 361 -19.52 -15.00 -28.73
N LEU A 362 -18.98 -16.12 -29.23
CA LEU A 362 -19.59 -16.83 -30.33
C LEU A 362 -20.99 -17.32 -29.96
N SER A 363 -21.98 -17.04 -30.81
CA SER A 363 -23.34 -17.54 -30.64
C SER A 363 -24.00 -17.81 -31.99
N TRP A 364 -24.87 -18.81 -32.03
CA TRP A 364 -25.65 -19.19 -33.20
C TRP A 364 -27.00 -18.48 -33.20
N ASN A 365 -27.51 -18.17 -34.39
CA ASN A 365 -28.91 -17.80 -34.54
C ASN A 365 -29.83 -19.03 -34.36
N LYS A 366 -31.11 -18.80 -34.10
CA LYS A 366 -32.07 -19.86 -33.75
C LYS A 366 -32.31 -20.90 -34.86
N ASN A 367 -32.10 -20.51 -36.12
CA ASN A 367 -32.37 -21.39 -37.27
C ASN A 367 -31.10 -22.12 -37.76
N SER A 368 -29.99 -22.03 -37.02
CA SER A 368 -28.72 -22.68 -37.34
C SER A 368 -28.09 -22.25 -38.67
N GLN A 369 -28.52 -21.13 -39.27
CA GLN A 369 -28.05 -20.68 -40.58
C GLN A 369 -26.90 -19.65 -40.50
N GLU A 370 -26.65 -19.06 -39.35
CA GLU A 370 -25.60 -18.06 -39.15
C GLU A 370 -25.11 -18.08 -37.70
N TYR A 371 -23.81 -17.93 -37.50
CA TYR A 371 -23.21 -17.64 -36.20
C TYR A 371 -22.58 -16.26 -36.21
N PHE A 372 -22.43 -15.66 -35.04
CA PHE A 372 -21.78 -14.36 -34.90
C PHE A 372 -20.88 -14.33 -33.67
N PHE A 373 -19.90 -13.43 -33.68
CA PHE A 373 -18.94 -13.23 -32.60
C PHE A 373 -18.52 -11.75 -32.53
N TYR A 374 -18.01 -11.35 -31.38
CA TYR A 374 -17.44 -10.03 -31.20
C TYR A 374 -15.96 -10.03 -31.60
N PHE A 375 -15.56 -8.98 -32.30
CA PHE A 375 -14.20 -8.75 -32.79
C PHE A 375 -13.69 -7.40 -32.28
N ASN A 376 -12.53 -7.43 -31.63
CA ASN A 376 -11.72 -6.26 -31.33
C ASN A 376 -10.43 -6.36 -32.15
N GLY A 377 -10.28 -5.49 -33.14
CA GLY A 377 -9.08 -5.45 -33.97
C GLY A 377 -7.88 -4.93 -33.20
N ARG A 378 -6.69 -5.50 -33.45
CA ARG A 378 -5.46 -5.01 -32.81
C ARG A 378 -5.18 -3.55 -33.16
N GLY A 379 -4.83 -2.76 -32.14
CA GLY A 379 -4.79 -1.29 -32.21
C GLY A 379 -6.12 -0.61 -31.89
N HIS A 380 -7.19 -1.37 -31.68
CA HIS A 380 -8.45 -0.93 -31.09
C HIS A 380 -9.18 0.17 -31.86
N GLN A 381 -8.96 0.28 -33.17
CA GLN A 381 -9.63 1.26 -34.03
C GLN A 381 -10.92 0.73 -34.65
N HIS A 382 -11.12 -0.58 -34.60
CA HIS A 382 -12.26 -1.29 -35.18
C HIS A 382 -12.79 -2.33 -34.21
N LEU A 383 -14.04 -2.18 -33.83
CA LEU A 383 -14.80 -3.16 -33.09
C LEU A 383 -16.00 -3.58 -33.92
N ARG A 384 -16.30 -4.87 -33.97
CA ARG A 384 -17.39 -5.40 -34.78
C ARG A 384 -18.13 -6.51 -34.05
N VAL A 385 -19.40 -6.66 -34.38
CA VAL A 385 -20.06 -7.96 -34.29
C VAL A 385 -20.09 -8.52 -35.71
N VAL A 386 -19.41 -9.64 -35.94
CA VAL A 386 -19.29 -10.27 -37.26
C VAL A 386 -20.22 -11.47 -37.33
N GLY A 387 -21.03 -11.56 -38.39
CA GLY A 387 -21.88 -12.70 -38.69
C GLY A 387 -21.33 -13.51 -39.87
N ILE A 388 -21.38 -14.83 -39.77
CA ILE A 388 -20.94 -15.79 -40.79
C ILE A 388 -22.04 -16.81 -41.02
N SER A 389 -22.55 -16.87 -42.24
CA SER A 389 -23.60 -17.82 -42.63
C SER A 389 -23.01 -19.20 -42.95
N VAL A 390 -23.83 -20.25 -42.89
CA VAL A 390 -23.39 -21.63 -43.16
C VAL A 390 -22.86 -21.88 -44.58
N ASN A 391 -23.08 -20.94 -45.51
CA ASN A 391 -22.51 -20.96 -46.86
C ASN A 391 -21.16 -20.22 -46.97
N GLY A 392 -20.60 -19.75 -45.86
CA GLY A 392 -19.34 -19.01 -45.81
C GLY A 392 -19.45 -17.49 -46.02
N HIS A 393 -20.65 -16.94 -46.19
CA HIS A 393 -20.84 -15.49 -46.36
C HIS A 393 -20.58 -14.74 -45.04
N VAL A 394 -19.72 -13.73 -45.08
CA VAL A 394 -19.29 -12.95 -43.92
C VAL A 394 -19.81 -11.51 -44.03
N ARG A 395 -20.37 -10.97 -42.94
CA ARG A 395 -20.86 -9.59 -42.85
C ARG A 395 -20.66 -8.97 -41.47
N ALA A 396 -20.56 -7.64 -41.40
CA ALA A 396 -20.61 -6.92 -40.13
C ALA A 396 -22.08 -6.65 -39.73
N LEU A 397 -22.47 -7.09 -38.54
CA LEU A 397 -23.79 -6.84 -37.95
C LEU A 397 -23.82 -5.50 -37.22
N ALA A 398 -22.71 -5.16 -36.56
CA ALA A 398 -22.46 -3.86 -35.95
C ALA A 398 -20.99 -3.52 -36.11
N GLU A 399 -20.69 -2.23 -36.25
CA GLU A 399 -19.33 -1.73 -36.32
C GLU A 399 -19.20 -0.41 -35.57
N GLU A 400 -18.11 -0.29 -34.82
CA GLU A 400 -17.59 0.97 -34.29
C GLU A 400 -16.18 1.18 -34.86
N GLN A 401 -15.94 2.37 -35.40
CA GLN A 401 -14.67 2.74 -36.01
C GLN A 401 -14.24 4.11 -35.54
N SER A 402 -12.95 4.26 -35.24
CA SER A 402 -12.35 5.56 -34.92
C SER A 402 -11.01 5.76 -35.61
N THR A 403 -10.68 7.01 -35.95
CA THR A 403 -9.35 7.39 -36.45
C THR A 403 -8.31 7.43 -35.34
N THR A 404 -8.73 7.55 -34.09
CA THR A 404 -7.87 7.48 -32.90
C THR A 404 -7.92 6.07 -32.32
N PHE A 405 -8.85 5.83 -31.40
CA PHE A 405 -9.13 4.55 -30.77
C PHE A 405 -10.62 4.42 -30.48
N VAL A 406 -11.07 3.19 -30.29
CA VAL A 406 -12.35 2.84 -29.69
C VAL A 406 -12.03 2.23 -28.33
N ASP A 407 -12.55 2.83 -27.26
CA ASP A 407 -12.34 2.33 -25.91
C ASP A 407 -13.19 1.08 -25.68
N TYR A 408 -12.64 -0.08 -26.05
CA TYR A 408 -13.34 -1.36 -25.95
C TYR A 408 -13.74 -1.72 -24.52
N THR A 409 -13.15 -1.06 -23.49
CA THR A 409 -13.51 -1.28 -22.09
C THR A 409 -14.85 -0.65 -21.71
N LYS A 410 -15.38 0.27 -22.53
CA LYS A 410 -16.72 0.86 -22.38
C LYS A 410 -17.81 0.13 -23.13
N VAL A 411 -17.44 -0.78 -24.03
CA VAL A 411 -18.37 -1.32 -25.01
C VAL A 411 -19.30 -2.33 -24.35
N TYR A 412 -20.59 -2.00 -24.38
CA TYR A 412 -21.69 -2.88 -24.06
C TYR A 412 -22.32 -3.42 -25.34
N TYR A 413 -22.57 -4.72 -25.36
CA TYR A 413 -23.45 -5.32 -26.35
C TYR A 413 -24.27 -6.45 -25.76
N LYS A 414 -25.49 -6.63 -26.27
CA LYS A 414 -26.37 -7.74 -25.89
C LYS A 414 -27.24 -8.15 -27.05
N VAL A 415 -27.17 -9.43 -27.43
CA VAL A 415 -28.02 -10.02 -28.46
C VAL A 415 -29.37 -10.40 -27.87
N LEU A 416 -30.44 -10.01 -28.57
CA LEU A 416 -31.83 -10.26 -28.23
C LEU A 416 -32.39 -11.29 -29.22
N HIS A 417 -32.11 -12.57 -28.93
CA HIS A 417 -32.44 -13.69 -29.83
C HIS A 417 -33.94 -13.82 -30.18
N ASN A 418 -34.83 -13.34 -29.30
CA ASN A 418 -36.27 -13.41 -29.54
C ASN A 418 -36.76 -12.38 -30.58
N SER A 419 -36.13 -11.21 -30.62
CA SER A 419 -36.50 -10.13 -31.54
C SER A 419 -35.56 -9.97 -32.74
N ASN A 420 -34.47 -10.76 -32.81
CA ASN A 420 -33.37 -10.59 -33.77
C ASN A 420 -32.80 -9.16 -33.73
N GLU A 421 -32.58 -8.65 -32.53
CA GLU A 421 -32.03 -7.31 -32.29
C GLU A 421 -30.72 -7.39 -31.50
N LEU A 422 -29.93 -6.33 -31.56
CA LEU A 422 -28.70 -6.15 -30.81
C LEU A 422 -28.72 -4.79 -30.13
N LEU A 423 -28.54 -4.78 -28.81
CA LEU A 423 -28.16 -3.57 -28.09
C LEU A 423 -26.66 -3.36 -28.26
N TRP A 424 -26.25 -2.17 -28.66
CA TRP A 424 -24.86 -1.82 -28.98
C TRP A 424 -24.53 -0.43 -28.43
N SER A 425 -23.47 -0.29 -27.64
CA SER A 425 -22.95 1.02 -27.26
C SER A 425 -21.94 1.53 -28.27
N SER A 426 -21.92 2.84 -28.51
CA SER A 426 -21.02 3.45 -29.48
C SER A 426 -20.75 4.92 -29.12
N GLU A 427 -19.54 5.40 -29.41
CA GLU A 427 -19.14 6.80 -29.28
C GLU A 427 -19.23 7.59 -30.60
N ARG A 428 -19.87 7.03 -31.64
CA ARG A 428 -19.95 7.62 -33.00
C ARG A 428 -20.51 9.04 -33.10
N ASP A 429 -21.32 9.47 -32.15
CA ASP A 429 -21.87 10.84 -32.10
C ASP A 429 -21.08 11.77 -31.16
N GLY A 430 -19.94 11.28 -30.65
CA GLY A 430 -19.06 11.99 -29.72
C GLY A 430 -19.26 11.58 -28.25
N TYR A 431 -20.31 10.83 -27.92
CA TYR A 431 -20.60 10.38 -26.55
C TYR A 431 -21.00 8.90 -26.55
N ASN A 432 -20.66 8.16 -25.49
CA ASN A 432 -21.04 6.74 -25.42
C ASN A 432 -22.55 6.62 -25.23
N HIS A 433 -23.25 6.16 -26.27
CA HIS A 433 -24.71 6.01 -26.30
C HIS A 433 -25.13 4.62 -26.77
N LEU A 434 -26.37 4.23 -26.46
CA LEU A 434 -26.94 2.95 -26.88
C LEU A 434 -27.71 3.06 -28.19
N TYR A 435 -27.54 2.03 -29.02
CA TYR A 435 -28.17 1.84 -30.30
C TYR A 435 -28.83 0.46 -30.33
N LEU A 436 -30.02 0.41 -30.93
CA LEU A 436 -30.73 -0.83 -31.24
C LEU A 436 -30.49 -1.17 -32.71
N ILE A 437 -29.87 -2.31 -32.96
CA ILE A 437 -29.49 -2.78 -34.29
C ILE A 437 -30.35 -3.98 -34.68
N ASP A 438 -30.79 -4.02 -35.93
CA ASP A 438 -31.48 -5.16 -36.52
C ASP A 438 -30.45 -6.21 -36.97
N LEU A 439 -30.48 -7.42 -36.41
CA LEU A 439 -29.49 -8.46 -36.74
C LEU A 439 -29.69 -9.05 -38.14
N VAL A 440 -30.87 -8.94 -38.74
CA VAL A 440 -31.13 -9.44 -40.09
C VAL A 440 -30.47 -8.54 -41.12
N THR A 441 -30.67 -7.23 -40.99
CA THR A 441 -30.18 -6.24 -41.97
C THR A 441 -28.85 -5.59 -41.60
N GLY A 442 -28.45 -5.62 -40.33
CA GLY A 442 -27.30 -4.87 -39.79
C GLY A 442 -27.57 -3.37 -39.62
N ALA A 443 -28.80 -2.91 -39.86
CA ALA A 443 -29.14 -1.49 -39.80
C ALA A 443 -29.45 -1.04 -38.36
N VAL A 444 -29.10 0.20 -38.03
CA VAL A 444 -29.54 0.85 -36.79
C VAL A 444 -31.05 1.11 -36.90
N LYS A 445 -31.85 0.46 -36.04
CA LYS A 445 -33.30 0.69 -35.92
C LYS A 445 -33.56 2.00 -35.18
N THR A 446 -32.87 2.17 -34.06
CA THR A 446 -33.06 3.31 -33.15
C THR A 446 -31.75 3.67 -32.45
N GLN A 447 -31.43 4.95 -32.38
CA GLN A 447 -30.49 5.45 -31.37
C GLN A 447 -31.28 5.67 -30.07
N ILE A 448 -31.11 4.78 -29.10
CA ILE A 448 -31.91 4.70 -27.87
C ILE A 448 -31.64 5.91 -26.98
N THR A 449 -30.36 6.27 -26.85
CA THR A 449 -29.92 7.41 -26.02
C THR A 449 -29.14 8.42 -26.86
N LYS A 450 -29.28 9.70 -26.54
CA LYS A 450 -28.64 10.82 -27.26
C LYS A 450 -28.52 12.05 -26.37
N GLY A 451 -27.57 12.93 -26.68
CA GLY A 451 -27.36 14.21 -25.99
C GLY A 451 -25.91 14.38 -25.53
N LEU A 452 -25.61 15.52 -24.89
CA LEU A 452 -24.27 15.89 -24.41
C LEU A 452 -23.92 15.24 -23.06
N TRP A 453 -24.21 13.95 -22.93
CA TRP A 453 -24.03 13.12 -21.73
C TRP A 453 -23.66 11.69 -22.18
N MET A 454 -23.15 10.84 -21.30
CA MET A 454 -22.72 9.47 -21.67
C MET A 454 -23.40 8.40 -20.83
N VAL A 455 -23.70 7.28 -21.48
CA VAL A 455 -23.98 6.00 -20.83
C VAL A 455 -22.66 5.43 -20.33
N ASN A 456 -22.57 5.19 -19.02
CA ASN A 456 -21.43 4.54 -18.38
C ASN A 456 -21.61 3.03 -18.26
N LEU A 457 -22.80 2.59 -17.85
CA LEU A 457 -23.10 1.19 -17.59
C LEU A 457 -24.58 0.90 -17.88
N VAL A 458 -24.86 -0.30 -18.40
CA VAL A 458 -26.22 -0.84 -18.49
C VAL A 458 -26.51 -1.67 -17.25
N GLU A 459 -27.37 -1.15 -16.37
CA GLU A 459 -27.69 -1.75 -15.06
C GLU A 459 -28.69 -2.91 -15.20
N ALA A 460 -29.69 -2.76 -16.07
CA ALA A 460 -30.67 -3.82 -16.33
C ALA A 460 -31.34 -3.63 -17.70
N VAL A 461 -31.73 -4.76 -18.31
CA VAL A 461 -32.54 -4.80 -19.53
C VAL A 461 -33.77 -5.68 -19.26
N ASP A 462 -34.95 -5.11 -19.43
CA ASP A 462 -36.23 -5.83 -19.42
C ASP A 462 -36.70 -5.99 -20.88
N GLU A 463 -36.56 -7.20 -21.42
CA GLU A 463 -36.89 -7.49 -22.81
C GLU A 463 -38.39 -7.55 -23.08
N GLU A 464 -39.18 -7.97 -22.08
CA GLU A 464 -40.64 -8.10 -22.20
C GLU A 464 -41.29 -6.71 -22.24
N ARG A 465 -40.90 -5.83 -21.32
CA ARG A 465 -41.38 -4.44 -21.28
C ARG A 465 -40.62 -3.51 -22.22
N ARG A 466 -39.51 -3.99 -22.81
CA ARG A 466 -38.59 -3.22 -23.67
C ARG A 466 -38.07 -1.95 -22.98
N GLN A 467 -37.58 -2.11 -21.74
CA GLN A 467 -37.05 -1.02 -20.91
C GLN A 467 -35.61 -1.29 -20.49
N ILE A 468 -34.84 -0.22 -20.31
CA ILE A 468 -33.43 -0.27 -19.93
C ILE A 468 -33.18 0.69 -18.79
N TRP A 469 -32.42 0.24 -17.79
CA TRP A 469 -31.87 1.06 -16.72
C TRP A 469 -30.38 1.27 -16.95
N LEU A 470 -29.93 2.53 -16.86
CA LEU A 470 -28.59 2.95 -17.26
C LEU A 470 -27.96 3.84 -16.20
N ARG A 471 -26.67 3.67 -15.93
CA ARG A 471 -25.85 4.68 -15.28
C ARG A 471 -25.38 5.68 -16.32
N GLY A 472 -25.58 6.97 -16.07
CA GLY A 472 -25.10 8.04 -16.95
C GLY A 472 -24.28 9.11 -16.22
N TYR A 473 -23.48 9.81 -17.02
CA TYR A 473 -22.61 10.93 -16.64
C TYR A 473 -22.93 12.16 -17.48
N GLY A 474 -22.90 13.35 -16.88
CA GLY A 474 -23.15 14.63 -17.57
C GLY A 474 -24.63 14.93 -17.85
N LEU A 475 -25.55 14.36 -17.07
CA LEU A 475 -26.99 14.44 -17.30
C LEU A 475 -27.64 15.76 -16.85
N ASN A 476 -27.10 16.38 -15.80
CA ASN A 476 -27.64 17.60 -15.20
C ASN A 476 -26.71 18.79 -15.46
N ASP A 477 -27.27 19.86 -16.02
CA ASP A 477 -26.53 21.10 -16.24
C ASP A 477 -26.10 21.74 -14.91
N GLY A 478 -24.88 22.27 -14.86
CA GLY A 478 -24.33 22.94 -13.67
C GLY A 478 -23.81 21.99 -12.58
N GLU A 479 -23.90 20.68 -12.78
CA GLU A 479 -23.27 19.69 -11.91
C GLU A 479 -21.84 19.35 -12.36
N ASP A 480 -21.12 18.61 -11.52
CA ASP A 480 -19.89 17.95 -11.96
C ASP A 480 -20.28 16.84 -12.96
N PRO A 481 -19.75 16.85 -14.20
CA PRO A 481 -20.16 15.94 -15.27
C PRO A 481 -19.85 14.48 -14.97
N TYR A 482 -19.06 14.19 -13.93
CA TYR A 482 -18.74 12.84 -13.48
C TYR A 482 -19.71 12.29 -12.41
N HIS A 483 -20.72 13.05 -12.00
CA HIS A 483 -21.75 12.55 -11.09
C HIS A 483 -22.55 11.43 -11.76
N ALA A 484 -22.54 10.24 -11.15
CA ALA A 484 -23.35 9.11 -11.60
C ALA A 484 -24.82 9.36 -11.28
N HIS A 485 -25.69 9.21 -12.26
CA HIS A 485 -27.14 9.15 -12.06
C HIS A 485 -27.73 7.91 -12.72
N LEU A 486 -28.84 7.42 -12.16
CA LEU A 486 -29.61 6.32 -12.75
C LEU A 486 -30.65 6.89 -13.71
N ILE A 487 -30.74 6.31 -14.90
CA ILE A 487 -31.72 6.61 -15.94
C ILE A 487 -32.58 5.38 -16.19
N ARG A 488 -33.83 5.60 -16.60
CA ARG A 488 -34.64 4.62 -17.32
C ARG A 488 -35.02 5.14 -18.70
N VAL A 489 -35.02 4.27 -19.70
CA VAL A 489 -35.46 4.58 -21.07
C VAL A 489 -36.04 3.33 -21.74
N ASN A 490 -37.01 3.51 -22.64
CA ASN A 490 -37.53 2.43 -23.47
C ASN A 490 -36.59 2.14 -24.67
N PHE A 491 -36.69 0.96 -25.30
CA PHE A 491 -35.83 0.59 -26.44
C PHE A 491 -36.00 1.51 -27.66
N ASP A 492 -37.12 2.21 -27.78
CA ASP A 492 -37.37 3.20 -28.83
C ASP A 492 -36.87 4.62 -28.48
N GLY A 493 -36.24 4.78 -27.31
CA GLY A 493 -35.77 6.06 -26.79
C GLY A 493 -36.85 6.91 -26.10
N SER A 494 -38.09 6.44 -26.02
CA SER A 494 -39.17 7.12 -25.31
C SER A 494 -39.07 6.95 -23.78
N ASP A 495 -39.83 7.77 -23.05
CA ASP A 495 -39.94 7.72 -21.58
C ASP A 495 -38.59 7.79 -20.84
N PHE A 496 -37.64 8.54 -21.43
CA PHE A 496 -36.37 8.87 -20.80
C PHE A 496 -36.59 9.62 -19.49
N LYS A 497 -36.08 9.06 -18.38
CA LYS A 497 -36.18 9.64 -17.04
C LYS A 497 -34.89 9.46 -16.28
N ILE A 498 -34.41 10.53 -15.66
CA ILE A 498 -33.40 10.46 -14.61
C ILE A 498 -34.14 10.11 -13.31
N LEU A 499 -33.83 8.97 -12.71
CA LEU A 499 -34.53 8.44 -11.53
C LEU A 499 -33.95 8.96 -10.23
N THR A 500 -32.66 9.25 -10.20
CA THR A 500 -31.95 9.79 -9.03
C THR A 500 -32.02 11.31 -8.98
N ASN A 501 -32.13 11.88 -7.79
CA ASN A 501 -32.21 13.33 -7.57
C ASN A 501 -31.25 13.78 -6.47
N GLY A 502 -30.61 14.92 -6.67
CA GLY A 502 -29.57 15.46 -5.80
C GLY A 502 -28.33 15.83 -6.60
N ASN A 503 -27.69 16.94 -6.26
CA ASN A 503 -26.44 17.33 -6.89
C ASN A 503 -25.32 16.52 -6.24
N GLY A 504 -24.91 15.40 -6.82
CA GLY A 504 -23.91 14.51 -6.26
C GLY A 504 -23.76 13.23 -7.06
N THR A 505 -22.74 12.44 -6.73
CA THR A 505 -22.65 11.09 -7.32
C THR A 505 -23.51 10.13 -6.53
N HIS A 506 -24.30 9.32 -7.24
CA HIS A 506 -25.25 8.38 -6.66
C HIS A 506 -24.72 6.94 -6.69
N SER A 507 -25.20 6.14 -5.74
CA SER A 507 -25.01 4.70 -5.65
C SER A 507 -26.32 4.08 -5.20
N TRP A 508 -26.82 3.09 -5.95
CA TRP A 508 -28.17 2.59 -5.74
C TRP A 508 -28.26 1.06 -5.68
N ALA A 509 -29.38 0.58 -5.13
CA ALA A 509 -29.74 -0.83 -5.11
C ALA A 509 -31.26 -1.00 -5.29
N PHE A 510 -31.68 -1.94 -6.13
CA PHE A 510 -33.10 -2.26 -6.32
C PHE A 510 -33.66 -3.10 -5.16
N SER A 511 -34.95 -2.92 -4.87
CA SER A 511 -35.72 -3.90 -4.08
C SER A 511 -35.82 -5.25 -4.84
N PRO A 512 -36.13 -6.38 -4.15
CA PRO A 512 -36.21 -7.70 -4.79
C PRO A 512 -37.20 -7.75 -5.97
N ASN A 513 -38.30 -7.02 -5.87
CA ASN A 513 -39.32 -6.89 -6.92
C ASN A 513 -39.05 -5.75 -7.92
N LYS A 514 -37.91 -5.05 -7.78
CA LYS A 514 -37.50 -3.86 -8.54
C LYS A 514 -38.51 -2.71 -8.55
N ARG A 515 -39.45 -2.64 -7.59
CA ARG A 515 -40.44 -1.57 -7.48
C ARG A 515 -39.87 -0.30 -6.85
N TYR A 516 -38.87 -0.45 -5.99
CA TYR A 516 -38.21 0.65 -5.27
C TYR A 516 -36.71 0.60 -5.50
N LEU A 517 -36.08 1.75 -5.26
CA LEU A 517 -34.65 1.95 -5.35
C LEU A 517 -34.16 2.57 -4.04
N LYS A 518 -33.23 1.92 -3.37
CA LYS A 518 -32.43 2.57 -2.32
C LYS A 518 -31.34 3.36 -3.01
N ASP A 519 -31.36 4.67 -2.88
CA ASP A 519 -30.34 5.57 -3.44
C ASP A 519 -29.54 6.21 -2.32
N THR A 520 -28.21 6.17 -2.43
CA THR A 520 -27.28 6.85 -1.54
C THR A 520 -26.43 7.78 -2.38
N TRP A 521 -26.45 9.07 -2.09
CA TRP A 521 -25.69 10.05 -2.86
C TRP A 521 -24.92 11.00 -1.97
N SER A 522 -23.80 11.48 -2.47
CA SER A 522 -22.94 12.44 -1.77
C SER A 522 -22.16 13.29 -2.76
N ARG A 523 -21.54 14.35 -2.25
CA ARG A 523 -20.48 15.07 -2.96
C ARG A 523 -19.22 15.02 -2.13
N VAL A 524 -18.07 15.26 -2.76
CA VAL A 524 -16.79 15.36 -2.05
C VAL A 524 -16.84 16.38 -0.89
N ASP A 525 -17.70 17.40 -0.98
CA ASP A 525 -17.91 18.47 0.01
C ASP A 525 -19.18 18.34 0.85
N SER A 526 -19.98 17.27 0.68
CA SER A 526 -21.29 17.08 1.31
C SER A 526 -21.51 15.62 1.73
N PRO A 527 -21.88 15.35 2.99
CA PRO A 527 -21.98 13.99 3.51
C PRO A 527 -23.10 13.20 2.79
N PRO A 528 -23.09 11.86 2.88
CA PRO A 528 -24.06 11.06 2.17
C PRO A 528 -25.49 11.23 2.71
N THR A 529 -26.45 11.14 1.80
CA THR A 529 -27.87 11.07 2.09
C THR A 529 -28.42 9.81 1.42
N THR A 530 -29.18 9.02 2.17
CA THR A 530 -29.76 7.76 1.72
C THR A 530 -31.27 7.83 1.78
N ILE A 531 -31.91 7.56 0.65
CA ILE A 531 -33.36 7.69 0.44
C ILE A 531 -33.90 6.45 -0.28
N VAL A 532 -35.21 6.24 -0.20
CA VAL A 532 -35.93 5.29 -1.05
C VAL A 532 -36.72 6.06 -2.10
N LEU A 533 -36.51 5.68 -3.35
CA LEU A 533 -37.20 6.22 -4.51
C LEU A 533 -38.12 5.18 -5.13
N ASP A 534 -39.16 5.65 -5.81
CA ASP A 534 -39.92 4.86 -6.76
C ASP A 534 -39.06 4.53 -8.00
N SER A 535 -38.88 3.25 -8.34
CA SER A 535 -38.00 2.85 -9.45
C SER A 535 -38.52 3.20 -10.85
N ASN A 536 -39.79 3.61 -10.95
CA ASN A 536 -40.45 3.95 -12.20
C ASN A 536 -40.59 5.46 -12.41
N SER A 537 -40.93 6.20 -11.37
CA SER A 537 -41.09 7.66 -11.45
C SER A 537 -39.87 8.44 -10.98
N GLY A 538 -39.01 7.85 -10.14
CA GLY A 538 -37.95 8.57 -9.43
C GLY A 538 -38.46 9.42 -8.27
N GLU A 539 -39.74 9.30 -7.89
CA GLU A 539 -40.31 10.04 -6.75
C GLU A 539 -39.64 9.59 -5.45
N GLU A 540 -39.19 10.55 -4.64
CA GLU A 540 -38.72 10.29 -3.30
C GLU A 540 -39.88 9.88 -2.37
N ILE A 541 -39.71 8.74 -1.72
CA ILE A 541 -40.74 8.15 -0.86
C ILE A 541 -40.41 8.39 0.61
N VAL A 542 -39.19 8.05 1.03
CA VAL A 542 -38.74 8.17 2.42
C VAL A 542 -37.24 8.44 2.51
N GLU A 543 -36.86 9.43 3.32
CA GLU A 543 -35.46 9.65 3.72
C GLU A 543 -35.08 8.63 4.80
N LEU A 544 -34.03 7.85 4.55
CA LEU A 544 -33.56 6.84 5.49
C LEU A 544 -32.50 7.41 6.42
N GLU A 545 -31.43 7.97 5.86
CA GLU A 545 -30.32 8.50 6.64
C GLU A 545 -29.73 9.73 5.99
N LYS A 546 -29.24 10.64 6.82
CA LYS A 546 -28.57 11.86 6.37
C LYS A 546 -27.37 12.15 7.25
N GLY A 547 -26.19 12.19 6.62
CA GLY A 547 -24.95 12.43 7.33
C GLY A 547 -24.89 13.85 7.88
N VAL A 548 -24.29 14.00 9.06
CA VAL A 548 -24.11 15.29 9.74
C VAL A 548 -22.62 15.54 9.89
N LEU A 549 -22.14 16.70 9.41
CA LEU A 549 -20.72 17.05 9.43
C LEU A 549 -20.25 17.70 10.74
N LYS A 550 -21.16 18.02 11.66
CA LYS A 550 -20.86 18.86 12.84
C LYS A 550 -19.65 18.34 13.65
N GLU A 551 -19.57 17.04 13.90
CA GLU A 551 -18.46 16.46 14.66
C GLU A 551 -17.12 16.56 13.90
N LEU A 552 -17.13 16.43 12.58
CA LEU A 552 -15.95 16.66 11.74
C LEU A 552 -15.52 18.14 11.80
N GLU A 553 -16.47 19.05 11.65
CA GLU A 553 -16.24 20.49 11.71
C GLU A 553 -15.69 20.91 13.09
N ASP A 554 -16.26 20.40 14.18
CA ASP A 554 -15.83 20.65 15.57
C ASP A 554 -14.38 20.20 15.81
N GLN A 555 -13.90 19.22 15.05
CA GLN A 555 -12.53 18.69 15.11
C GLN A 555 -11.58 19.34 14.09
N GLY A 556 -12.02 20.41 13.44
CA GLY A 556 -11.23 21.20 12.51
C GLY A 556 -11.11 20.60 11.12
N TRP A 557 -11.97 19.65 10.73
CA TRP A 557 -12.09 19.24 9.34
C TRP A 557 -12.62 20.43 8.51
N SER A 558 -11.94 20.71 7.40
CA SER A 558 -12.37 21.72 6.44
C SER A 558 -12.82 21.04 5.17
N SER A 559 -14.02 21.38 4.70
CA SER A 559 -14.55 20.83 3.45
C SER A 559 -13.61 21.11 2.27
N PRO A 560 -13.31 20.09 1.43
CA PRO A 560 -12.54 20.29 0.21
C PRO A 560 -13.31 21.25 -0.70
N GLU A 561 -12.60 22.22 -1.26
CA GLU A 561 -13.21 23.18 -2.16
C GLU A 561 -13.28 22.56 -3.56
N ARG A 562 -14.50 22.32 -4.05
CA ARG A 562 -14.72 22.00 -5.47
C ARG A 562 -14.44 23.23 -6.32
N PHE A 563 -13.63 23.08 -7.36
CA PHE A 563 -13.33 24.18 -8.26
C PHE A 563 -13.31 23.70 -9.71
N ALA A 564 -13.97 24.47 -10.58
CA ALA A 564 -13.98 24.24 -12.01
C ALA A 564 -13.53 25.53 -12.72
N ALA A 565 -12.68 25.38 -13.72
CA ALA A 565 -12.17 26.47 -14.53
C ALA A 565 -11.91 26.00 -15.96
N PRO A 566 -11.94 26.90 -16.96
CA PRO A 566 -11.53 26.57 -18.31
C PRO A 566 -10.08 26.02 -18.35
N GLY A 567 -9.87 25.00 -19.18
CA GLY A 567 -8.58 24.37 -19.42
C GLY A 567 -7.69 25.15 -20.38
N ARG A 568 -6.77 24.45 -21.05
CA ARG A 568 -5.80 25.05 -21.98
C ARG A 568 -6.43 25.78 -23.18
N ASP A 569 -7.65 25.38 -23.54
CA ASP A 569 -8.42 25.94 -24.65
C ASP A 569 -9.23 27.19 -24.26
N ASN A 570 -9.26 27.54 -22.97
CA ASN A 570 -10.10 28.60 -22.39
C ASN A 570 -11.62 28.40 -22.58
N GLU A 571 -12.06 27.19 -22.92
CA GLU A 571 -13.48 26.86 -23.18
C GLU A 571 -13.94 25.66 -22.34
N THR A 572 -13.18 24.56 -22.36
CA THR A 572 -13.56 23.31 -21.69
C THR A 572 -13.39 23.43 -20.18
N LEU A 573 -14.47 23.26 -19.43
CA LEU A 573 -14.40 23.23 -17.96
C LEU A 573 -13.68 21.96 -17.46
N ILE A 574 -12.63 22.20 -16.69
CA ILE A 574 -11.80 21.22 -16.02
C ILE A 574 -12.17 21.22 -14.54
N TYR A 575 -12.48 20.03 -14.01
CA TYR A 575 -13.00 19.86 -12.66
C TYR A 575 -11.89 19.34 -11.75
N GLY A 576 -11.83 19.89 -10.54
CA GLY A 576 -10.84 19.53 -9.55
C GLY A 576 -11.27 19.89 -8.13
N ILE A 577 -10.44 19.53 -7.17
CA ILE A 577 -10.60 19.89 -5.76
C ILE A 577 -9.36 20.59 -5.21
N ILE A 578 -9.57 21.46 -4.23
CA ILE A 578 -8.53 22.12 -3.45
C ILE A 578 -8.70 21.70 -1.99
N VAL A 579 -7.68 21.03 -1.45
CA VAL A 579 -7.61 20.61 -0.05
C VAL A 579 -6.66 21.53 0.71
N ARG A 580 -7.17 22.14 1.78
CA ARG A 580 -6.45 23.12 2.59
C ARG A 580 -5.96 22.49 3.90
N PRO A 581 -4.86 23.01 4.50
CA PRO A 581 -4.45 22.63 5.84
C PRO A 581 -5.58 22.92 6.85
N LYS A 582 -5.70 22.12 7.91
CA LYS A 582 -6.68 22.41 8.99
C LYS A 582 -6.46 23.77 9.64
N SER A 583 -5.20 24.18 9.79
CA SER A 583 -4.79 25.48 10.34
C SER A 583 -4.65 26.57 9.27
N PHE A 584 -5.50 26.52 8.23
CA PHE A 584 -5.45 27.44 7.11
C PHE A 584 -5.60 28.91 7.54
N ASP A 585 -4.71 29.75 7.01
CA ASP A 585 -4.66 31.19 7.22
C ASP A 585 -4.55 31.88 5.87
N SER A 586 -5.65 32.50 5.43
CA SER A 586 -5.74 33.16 4.12
C SER A 586 -4.76 34.32 3.91
N THR A 587 -4.08 34.80 4.96
CA THR A 587 -3.06 35.85 4.88
C THR A 587 -1.67 35.30 4.49
N LYS A 588 -1.47 33.98 4.55
CA LYS A 588 -0.21 33.30 4.21
C LYS A 588 -0.21 32.80 2.78
N LYS A 589 0.99 32.52 2.26
CA LYS A 589 1.20 31.86 0.96
C LYS A 589 1.65 30.42 1.15
N TYR A 590 0.90 29.49 0.59
CA TYR A 590 1.14 28.05 0.70
C TYR A 590 1.72 27.49 -0.60
N PRO A 591 2.77 26.65 -0.52
CA PRO A 591 3.19 25.85 -1.67
C PRO A 591 2.07 24.92 -2.12
N VAL A 592 1.99 24.64 -3.41
CA VAL A 592 0.95 23.81 -4.01
C VAL A 592 1.51 22.43 -4.36
N LEU A 593 0.76 21.37 -4.07
CA LEU A 593 1.10 20.01 -4.46
C LEU A 593 0.01 19.47 -5.40
N ASP A 594 0.34 19.30 -6.67
CA ASP A 594 -0.52 18.66 -7.67
C ASP A 594 -0.42 17.14 -7.54
N SER A 595 -1.47 16.52 -7.01
CA SER A 595 -1.59 15.07 -6.87
C SER A 595 -2.19 14.48 -8.15
N VAL A 596 -1.36 14.30 -9.17
CA VAL A 596 -1.79 13.89 -10.52
C VAL A 596 -2.05 12.39 -10.65
N TYR A 597 -3.15 12.05 -11.33
CA TYR A 597 -3.39 10.74 -11.91
C TYR A 597 -4.23 10.89 -13.18
N SER A 598 -3.58 11.18 -14.30
CA SER A 598 -4.22 11.46 -15.58
C SER A 598 -4.24 10.23 -16.49
N GLY A 599 -4.55 9.07 -15.90
CA GLY A 599 -4.66 7.82 -16.65
C GLY A 599 -5.90 7.84 -17.56
N PRO A 600 -5.76 7.68 -18.89
CA PRO A 600 -6.88 7.75 -19.85
C PRO A 600 -7.98 6.69 -19.67
N HIS A 601 -7.75 5.64 -18.88
CA HIS A 601 -8.77 4.63 -18.60
C HIS A 601 -9.90 5.14 -17.68
N GLY A 602 -9.70 6.26 -16.96
CA GLY A 602 -10.68 6.78 -16.01
C GLY A 602 -10.48 8.25 -15.68
N PHE A 603 -10.98 8.64 -14.51
CA PHE A 603 -10.77 9.94 -13.87
C PHE A 603 -10.42 9.70 -12.40
N SER A 604 -9.81 10.68 -11.73
CA SER A 604 -9.19 10.49 -10.41
C SER A 604 -9.69 11.43 -9.32
N VAL A 605 -10.30 12.57 -9.70
CA VAL A 605 -10.83 13.51 -8.72
C VAL A 605 -12.01 12.84 -7.99
N PRO A 606 -11.99 12.77 -6.66
CA PRO A 606 -13.06 12.13 -5.89
C PRO A 606 -14.37 12.91 -6.05
N LYS A 607 -15.46 12.18 -6.30
CA LYS A 607 -16.80 12.73 -6.48
C LYS A 607 -17.69 12.53 -5.26
N ALA A 608 -17.53 11.40 -4.56
CA ALA A 608 -18.23 11.09 -3.33
C ALA A 608 -17.53 11.66 -2.09
N PHE A 609 -18.29 11.84 -1.01
CA PHE A 609 -17.77 12.23 0.28
C PHE A 609 -16.77 11.21 0.80
N SER A 610 -15.62 11.69 1.29
CA SER A 610 -14.65 10.85 1.98
C SER A 610 -13.77 11.71 2.88
N ALA A 611 -13.01 11.06 3.75
CA ALA A 611 -12.06 11.73 4.63
C ALA A 611 -10.93 12.48 3.89
N LEU A 612 -10.64 12.11 2.63
CA LEU A 612 -9.47 12.58 1.89
C LEU A 612 -8.17 12.49 2.69
N SER A 613 -8.03 11.47 3.54
CA SER A 613 -6.97 11.38 4.56
C SER A 613 -5.56 11.46 3.97
N ARG A 614 -5.35 10.95 2.75
CA ARG A 614 -4.04 11.02 2.06
C ARG A 614 -3.69 12.45 1.65
N GLN A 615 -4.66 13.17 1.10
CA GLN A 615 -4.50 14.56 0.65
C GLN A 615 -4.40 15.48 1.88
N GLN A 616 -5.23 15.24 2.90
CA GLN A 616 -5.21 16.01 4.13
C GLN A 616 -3.88 15.88 4.88
N LYS A 617 -3.24 14.69 4.86
CA LYS A 617 -1.89 14.51 5.44
C LYS A 617 -0.87 15.47 4.83
N TRP A 618 -0.84 15.58 3.50
CA TRP A 618 0.04 16.53 2.84
C TRP A 618 -0.37 17.98 3.09
N ALA A 619 -1.67 18.25 3.11
CA ALA A 619 -2.16 19.59 3.41
C ALA A 619 -1.75 20.06 4.82
N ASP A 620 -1.86 19.17 5.81
CA ASP A 620 -1.50 19.45 7.21
C ASP A 620 0.01 19.62 7.44
N GLU A 621 0.86 19.15 6.53
CA GLU A 621 2.31 19.46 6.49
C GLU A 621 2.61 20.86 5.90
N GLY A 622 1.58 21.65 5.59
CA GLY A 622 1.69 23.04 5.15
C GLY A 622 1.61 23.26 3.64
N TYR A 623 1.09 22.29 2.89
CA TYR A 623 0.80 22.42 1.45
C TYR A 623 -0.68 22.75 1.21
N VAL A 624 -0.99 23.32 0.06
CA VAL A 624 -2.32 23.17 -0.53
C VAL A 624 -2.24 22.05 -1.55
N VAL A 625 -3.10 21.03 -1.39
CA VAL A 625 -3.11 19.88 -2.29
C VAL A 625 -4.24 20.06 -3.30
N VAL A 626 -3.93 19.84 -4.58
CA VAL A 626 -4.94 19.87 -5.66
C VAL A 626 -5.00 18.52 -6.34
N GLN A 627 -6.20 18.18 -6.84
CA GLN A 627 -6.40 17.09 -7.79
C GLN A 627 -7.27 17.63 -8.92
N ILE A 628 -6.89 17.33 -10.16
CA ILE A 628 -7.46 17.93 -11.36
C ILE A 628 -7.59 16.82 -12.41
N ASP A 629 -8.75 16.73 -13.07
CA ASP A 629 -8.95 15.81 -14.20
C ASP A 629 -8.89 16.61 -15.52
N GLY A 630 -7.68 16.74 -16.06
CA GLY A 630 -7.42 17.40 -17.35
C GLY A 630 -7.93 16.62 -18.57
N MET A 631 -7.88 17.25 -19.75
CA MET A 631 -8.22 16.57 -21.01
C MET A 631 -7.31 15.37 -21.26
N GLY A 632 -7.87 14.31 -21.84
CA GLY A 632 -7.24 13.00 -21.98
C GLY A 632 -7.67 11.99 -20.90
N THR A 633 -8.28 12.45 -19.79
CA THR A 633 -8.99 11.55 -18.87
C THR A 633 -10.33 11.10 -19.47
N ASN A 634 -10.89 10.01 -18.93
CA ASN A 634 -12.06 9.35 -19.52
C ASN A 634 -13.38 10.01 -19.11
N TRP A 635 -14.51 9.52 -19.64
CA TRP A 635 -15.87 9.87 -19.22
C TRP A 635 -16.21 11.37 -19.33
N ARG A 636 -15.75 12.05 -20.40
CA ARG A 636 -16.11 13.44 -20.75
C ARG A 636 -16.38 13.64 -22.25
N GLY A 637 -16.76 12.57 -22.93
CA GLY A 637 -16.97 12.53 -24.37
C GLY A 637 -15.67 12.26 -25.14
N LYS A 638 -15.83 11.88 -26.41
CA LYS A 638 -14.74 11.40 -27.27
C LYS A 638 -13.68 12.47 -27.51
N HIS A 639 -14.09 13.70 -27.80
CA HIS A 639 -13.16 14.82 -28.05
C HIS A 639 -12.25 15.09 -26.83
N PHE A 640 -12.81 15.03 -25.63
CA PHE A 640 -12.05 15.23 -24.39
C PHE A 640 -11.05 14.08 -24.17
N HIS A 641 -11.46 12.84 -24.45
CA HIS A 641 -10.63 11.65 -24.25
C HIS A 641 -9.51 11.53 -25.30
N ASP A 642 -9.79 11.89 -26.56
CA ASP A 642 -8.87 11.73 -27.70
C ASP A 642 -7.55 12.51 -27.58
N VAL A 643 -7.47 13.49 -26.68
CA VAL A 643 -6.23 14.22 -26.36
C VAL A 643 -5.11 13.30 -25.91
N CYS A 644 -5.42 12.14 -25.33
CA CYS A 644 -4.42 11.16 -24.88
C CYS A 644 -3.84 10.30 -26.01
N TYR A 645 -4.51 10.24 -27.17
CA TYR A 645 -4.14 9.31 -28.24
C TYR A 645 -2.75 9.63 -28.80
N LYS A 646 -1.84 8.65 -28.73
CA LYS A 646 -0.44 8.79 -29.12
C LYS A 646 0.29 9.93 -28.40
N ASN A 647 -0.21 10.34 -27.23
CA ASN A 647 0.16 11.59 -26.56
C ASN A 647 0.12 11.47 -25.02
N LEU A 648 0.44 10.30 -24.46
CA LEU A 648 0.33 10.05 -23.02
C LEU A 648 1.23 10.93 -22.13
N HIS A 649 2.28 11.55 -22.68
CA HIS A 649 3.12 12.50 -21.95
C HIS A 649 2.42 13.85 -21.67
N ASP A 650 1.36 14.18 -22.42
CA ASP A 650 0.58 15.40 -22.20
C ASP A 650 -0.16 15.37 -20.87
N ALA A 651 -0.83 14.25 -20.59
CA ALA A 651 -1.43 13.92 -19.30
C ALA A 651 -2.34 15.02 -18.72
N GLY A 652 -2.96 15.87 -19.55
CA GLY A 652 -3.77 16.99 -19.05
C GLY A 652 -2.95 18.10 -18.38
N LEU A 653 -1.62 18.03 -18.35
CA LEU A 653 -0.77 18.96 -17.58
C LEU A 653 -0.94 20.43 -18.00
N PRO A 654 -1.08 20.77 -19.30
CA PRO A 654 -1.42 22.14 -19.69
C PRO A 654 -2.76 22.63 -19.11
N ASP A 655 -3.74 21.74 -18.95
CA ASP A 655 -5.01 22.07 -18.32
C ASP A 655 -4.85 22.30 -16.82
N HIS A 656 -4.04 21.49 -16.14
CA HIS A 656 -3.71 21.68 -14.71
C HIS A 656 -3.07 23.06 -14.48
N ILE A 657 -2.14 23.46 -15.34
CA ILE A 657 -1.48 24.76 -15.27
C ILE A 657 -2.48 25.90 -15.48
N ALA A 658 -3.36 25.80 -16.47
CA ALA A 658 -4.39 26.82 -16.74
C ALA A 658 -5.40 26.92 -15.58
N TRP A 659 -5.83 25.77 -15.06
CA TRP A 659 -6.73 25.67 -13.92
C TRP A 659 -6.11 26.29 -12.66
N LEU A 660 -4.84 25.99 -12.35
CA LEU A 660 -4.13 26.55 -11.20
C LEU A 660 -3.92 28.07 -11.30
N LYS A 661 -3.59 28.58 -12.50
CA LYS A 661 -3.50 30.02 -12.75
C LYS A 661 -4.83 30.72 -12.51
N THR A 662 -5.92 30.12 -12.97
CA THR A 662 -7.27 30.63 -12.75
C THR A 662 -7.65 30.56 -11.27
N ALA A 663 -7.34 29.45 -10.59
CA ALA A 663 -7.59 29.27 -9.16
C ALA A 663 -6.88 30.35 -8.32
N ALA A 664 -5.60 30.63 -8.62
CA ALA A 664 -4.79 31.61 -7.91
C ALA A 664 -5.25 33.07 -8.12
N SER A 665 -5.97 33.36 -9.20
CA SER A 665 -6.47 34.72 -9.47
C SER A 665 -7.44 35.23 -8.39
N THR A 666 -8.18 34.32 -7.75
CA THR A 666 -9.09 34.64 -6.63
C THR A 666 -8.61 34.10 -5.29
N ARG A 667 -7.48 33.36 -5.28
CA ARG A 667 -6.88 32.73 -4.09
C ARG A 667 -5.41 33.16 -3.99
N PRO A 668 -5.12 34.40 -3.55
CA PRO A 668 -3.76 34.94 -3.52
C PRO A 668 -2.79 34.18 -2.58
N TRP A 669 -3.34 33.33 -1.72
CA TRP A 669 -2.62 32.39 -0.86
C TRP A 669 -2.09 31.14 -1.59
N LEU A 670 -2.53 30.85 -2.83
CA LEU A 670 -1.92 29.82 -3.69
C LEU A 670 -0.60 30.33 -4.26
N ASP A 671 0.53 29.79 -3.79
CA ASP A 671 1.85 30.20 -4.25
C ASP A 671 2.30 29.41 -5.49
N LEU A 672 1.94 29.93 -6.67
CA LEU A 672 2.33 29.32 -7.95
C LEU A 672 3.84 29.40 -8.25
N SER A 673 4.65 30.07 -7.40
CA SER A 673 6.10 29.99 -7.51
C SER A 673 6.69 28.70 -6.93
N ARG A 674 5.90 27.97 -6.13
CA ARG A 674 6.28 26.73 -5.42
C ARG A 674 5.26 25.63 -5.65
N VAL A 675 5.14 25.15 -6.89
CA VAL A 675 4.26 24.04 -7.26
C VAL A 675 5.07 22.75 -7.39
N GLY A 676 4.77 21.73 -6.58
CA GLY A 676 5.27 20.37 -6.75
C GLY A 676 4.24 19.48 -7.45
N ILE A 677 4.69 18.38 -8.03
CA ILE A 677 3.82 17.36 -8.66
C ILE A 677 4.12 15.98 -8.09
N MET A 678 3.09 15.19 -7.80
CA MET A 678 3.25 13.82 -7.33
C MET A 678 2.22 12.87 -7.90
N GLY A 679 2.61 11.61 -8.15
CA GLY A 679 1.69 10.59 -8.63
C GLY A 679 2.25 9.18 -8.57
N GLY A 680 1.35 8.20 -8.63
CA GLY A 680 1.67 6.76 -8.65
C GLY A 680 1.16 6.07 -9.91
N SER A 681 1.85 5.03 -10.38
CA SER A 681 1.51 4.31 -11.62
C SER A 681 1.46 5.24 -12.84
N ALA A 682 0.33 5.35 -13.55
CA ALA A 682 0.14 6.36 -14.59
C ALA A 682 0.43 7.79 -14.08
N GLY A 683 0.03 8.11 -12.84
CA GLY A 683 0.38 9.37 -12.19
C GLY A 683 1.89 9.55 -11.98
N GLY A 684 2.65 8.46 -11.77
CA GLY A 684 4.11 8.51 -11.67
C GLY A 684 4.76 8.83 -13.01
N GLN A 685 4.22 8.29 -14.11
CA GLN A 685 4.59 8.70 -15.47
C GLN A 685 4.30 10.18 -15.71
N ASN A 686 3.10 10.65 -15.30
CA ASN A 686 2.66 12.03 -15.48
C ASN A 686 3.51 13.01 -14.64
N ALA A 687 3.88 12.65 -13.41
CA ALA A 687 4.72 13.47 -12.55
C ALA A 687 6.12 13.71 -13.17
N VAL A 688 6.76 12.66 -13.70
CA VAL A 688 8.01 12.83 -14.44
C VAL A 688 7.81 13.64 -15.71
N ALA A 689 6.74 13.40 -16.48
CA ALA A 689 6.43 14.19 -17.67
C ALA A 689 6.28 15.70 -17.34
N GLY A 690 5.63 16.04 -16.23
CA GLY A 690 5.56 17.42 -15.71
C GLY A 690 6.94 18.02 -15.44
N MET A 691 7.85 17.26 -14.82
CA MET A 691 9.22 17.71 -14.55
C MET A 691 10.10 17.82 -15.80
N LEU A 692 9.79 17.08 -16.87
CA LEU A 692 10.54 17.11 -18.13
C LEU A 692 10.02 18.18 -19.10
N HIS A 693 8.70 18.32 -19.22
CA HIS A 693 8.04 19.15 -20.23
C HIS A 693 7.52 20.48 -19.69
N HIS A 694 7.34 20.61 -18.38
CA HIS A 694 6.74 21.77 -17.71
C HIS A 694 7.54 22.25 -16.49
N SER A 695 8.87 22.05 -16.51
CA SER A 695 9.80 22.45 -15.44
C SER A 695 9.82 23.95 -15.12
N GLU A 696 9.35 24.80 -16.03
CA GLU A 696 9.14 26.22 -15.78
C GLU A 696 8.00 26.48 -14.78
N PHE A 697 7.07 25.53 -14.63
CA PHE A 697 5.96 25.60 -13.69
C PHE A 697 6.17 24.68 -12.48
N PHE A 698 6.41 23.39 -12.70
CA PHE A 698 6.64 22.42 -11.62
C PHE A 698 8.09 22.47 -11.13
N LYS A 699 8.25 22.62 -9.81
CA LYS A 699 9.54 22.89 -9.14
C LYS A 699 10.18 21.64 -8.53
N ALA A 700 9.39 20.63 -8.19
CA ALA A 700 9.83 19.36 -7.65
C ALA A 700 8.82 18.25 -7.99
N GLY A 701 9.30 17.02 -8.19
CA GLY A 701 8.48 15.88 -8.57
C GLY A 701 8.69 14.65 -7.68
N ILE A 702 7.62 13.91 -7.39
CA ILE A 702 7.66 12.58 -6.76
C ILE A 702 6.90 11.59 -7.65
N ALA A 703 7.58 10.56 -8.15
CA ALA A 703 6.99 9.55 -9.00
C ALA A 703 7.15 8.15 -8.39
N ASP A 704 6.01 7.48 -8.23
CA ASP A 704 5.91 6.14 -7.63
C ASP A 704 5.46 5.11 -8.69
N SER A 705 6.23 4.03 -8.88
CA SER A 705 5.95 2.95 -9.84
C SER A 705 5.51 3.42 -11.24
N GLY A 706 6.21 4.42 -11.80
CA GLY A 706 5.86 5.00 -13.11
C GLY A 706 6.30 4.17 -14.31
N CYS A 707 5.44 4.04 -15.32
CA CYS A 707 5.86 3.59 -16.65
C CYS A 707 6.57 4.76 -17.36
N HIS A 708 7.87 4.66 -17.60
CA HIS A 708 8.68 5.72 -18.19
C HIS A 708 8.99 5.47 -19.65
N ASP A 709 8.69 4.26 -20.14
CA ASP A 709 8.63 3.93 -21.55
C ASP A 709 7.49 2.95 -21.82
N ASN A 710 6.47 3.40 -22.54
CA ASN A 710 5.25 2.64 -22.79
C ASN A 710 5.48 1.32 -23.54
N ARG A 711 6.64 1.14 -24.21
CA ARG A 711 7.03 -0.12 -24.86
C ARG A 711 7.37 -1.21 -23.85
N MET A 712 7.61 -0.86 -22.58
CA MET A 712 8.00 -1.79 -21.52
C MET A 712 6.83 -2.30 -20.69
N ASP A 713 5.66 -1.65 -20.77
CA ASP A 713 4.49 -1.94 -19.95
C ASP A 713 3.49 -2.86 -20.67
N LYS A 714 2.42 -3.25 -19.99
CA LYS A 714 1.40 -4.20 -20.47
C LYS A 714 0.80 -3.76 -21.80
N LEU A 715 0.73 -4.69 -22.77
CA LEU A 715 0.29 -4.37 -24.12
C LEU A 715 -1.11 -3.77 -24.20
N TRP A 716 -2.05 -4.27 -23.37
CA TRP A 716 -3.47 -3.97 -23.51
C TRP A 716 -3.78 -2.51 -23.24
N TRP A 717 -3.02 -1.89 -22.33
CA TRP A 717 -3.21 -0.52 -21.93
C TRP A 717 -2.51 0.43 -22.91
N ASN A 718 -1.30 0.05 -23.33
CA ASN A 718 -0.47 0.88 -24.18
C ASN A 718 -0.92 0.84 -25.65
N GLU A 719 -1.20 -0.32 -26.25
CA GLU A 719 -1.69 -0.39 -27.64
C GLU A 719 -3.05 0.29 -27.83
N LEU A 720 -3.84 0.37 -26.76
CA LEU A 720 -5.14 1.01 -26.74
C LEU A 720 -5.04 2.54 -26.92
N TRP A 721 -4.13 3.23 -26.21
CA TRP A 721 -4.00 4.69 -26.30
C TRP A 721 -2.80 5.18 -27.12
N MET A 722 -1.76 4.37 -27.29
CA MET A 722 -0.60 4.69 -28.13
C MET A 722 -0.68 4.04 -29.52
N GLY A 723 -1.67 3.19 -29.75
CA GLY A 723 -1.91 2.52 -31.03
C GLY A 723 -1.00 1.31 -31.30
N TYR A 724 -1.29 0.64 -32.40
CA TYR A 724 -0.53 -0.48 -32.96
C TYR A 724 -0.46 -0.33 -34.50
N PRO A 725 0.67 -0.66 -35.16
CA PRO A 725 1.94 -1.10 -34.58
C PRO A 725 2.64 0.01 -33.78
N VAL A 726 3.64 -0.37 -32.99
CA VAL A 726 4.50 0.56 -32.26
C VAL A 726 5.19 1.50 -33.26
N ASP A 727 5.06 2.81 -33.06
CA ASP A 727 5.63 3.85 -33.92
C ASP A 727 6.40 4.92 -33.11
N GLU A 728 6.82 5.99 -33.79
CA GLU A 728 7.55 7.13 -33.21
C GLU A 728 6.81 7.85 -32.07
N ALA A 729 5.48 7.69 -31.94
CA ALA A 729 4.74 8.30 -30.84
C ALA A 729 5.13 7.71 -29.47
N TYR A 730 5.49 6.42 -29.42
CA TYR A 730 5.96 5.78 -28.21
C TYR A 730 7.26 6.42 -27.71
N GLU A 731 8.20 6.68 -28.61
CA GLU A 731 9.46 7.34 -28.29
C GLU A 731 9.24 8.80 -27.87
N ARG A 732 8.34 9.52 -28.58
CA ARG A 732 7.98 10.89 -28.21
C ARG A 732 7.35 11.02 -26.83
N SER A 733 6.64 9.99 -26.37
CA SER A 733 5.99 9.98 -25.05
C SER A 733 6.82 9.27 -23.96
N SER A 734 8.06 8.86 -24.27
CA SER A 734 8.96 8.20 -23.32
C SER A 734 9.69 9.23 -22.45
N ASN A 735 9.60 9.11 -21.13
CA ASN A 735 10.37 9.95 -20.22
C ASN A 735 11.88 9.68 -20.33
N ILE A 736 12.25 8.47 -20.76
CA ILE A 736 13.65 8.05 -20.93
C ILE A 736 14.32 8.84 -22.04
N THR A 737 13.66 9.02 -23.19
CA THR A 737 14.21 9.74 -24.35
C THR A 737 14.33 11.24 -24.07
N HIS A 738 13.55 11.74 -23.11
CA HIS A 738 13.55 13.14 -22.68
C HIS A 738 14.32 13.40 -21.39
N ALA A 739 15.05 12.43 -20.83
CA ALA A 739 15.76 12.55 -19.54
C ALA A 739 16.66 13.79 -19.44
N ALA A 740 17.29 14.20 -20.55
CA ALA A 740 18.12 15.41 -20.63
C ALA A 740 17.35 16.71 -20.29
N LYS A 741 16.02 16.72 -20.41
CA LYS A 741 15.17 17.86 -20.11
C LYS A 741 14.92 18.06 -18.62
N LEU A 742 15.25 17.08 -17.76
CA LEU A 742 15.01 17.20 -16.32
C LEU A 742 15.68 18.45 -15.75
N LYS A 743 14.86 19.24 -15.04
CA LYS A 743 15.28 20.37 -14.22
C LYS A 743 14.57 20.29 -12.87
N GLY A 744 15.28 20.64 -11.81
CA GLY A 744 14.76 20.58 -10.46
C GLY A 744 14.84 19.19 -9.82
N PRO A 745 14.51 19.08 -8.52
CA PRO A 745 14.59 17.82 -7.78
C PRO A 745 13.50 16.83 -8.20
N LEU A 746 13.88 15.57 -8.34
CA LEU A 746 12.99 14.46 -8.65
C LEU A 746 13.27 13.29 -7.71
N MET A 747 12.23 12.73 -7.11
CA MET A 747 12.28 11.46 -6.37
C MET A 747 11.57 10.37 -7.17
N LEU A 748 12.24 9.24 -7.35
CA LEU A 748 11.73 8.03 -8.00
C LEU A 748 11.57 6.92 -6.95
N ILE A 749 10.40 6.28 -6.91
CA ILE A 749 10.08 5.18 -6.00
C ILE A 749 9.60 3.97 -6.81
N VAL A 750 10.07 2.77 -6.49
CA VAL A 750 9.61 1.53 -7.14
C VAL A 750 9.80 0.32 -6.22
N GLY A 751 8.90 -0.66 -6.28
CA GLY A 751 9.08 -1.98 -5.65
C GLY A 751 9.82 -2.94 -6.58
N ASP A 752 10.72 -3.77 -6.06
CA ASP A 752 11.49 -4.73 -6.87
C ASP A 752 10.66 -5.92 -7.42
N LEU A 753 9.46 -6.12 -6.86
CA LEU A 753 8.49 -7.15 -7.27
C LEU A 753 7.23 -6.58 -7.93
N ASP A 754 7.24 -5.32 -8.39
CA ASP A 754 6.07 -4.74 -9.08
C ASP A 754 5.76 -5.53 -10.36
N ASP A 755 4.69 -6.32 -10.30
CA ASP A 755 4.31 -7.22 -11.37
C ASP A 755 3.29 -6.59 -12.34
N ASN A 756 2.93 -5.33 -12.10
CA ASN A 756 2.02 -4.55 -12.91
C ASN A 756 2.78 -3.54 -13.79
N VAL A 757 3.64 -2.72 -13.19
CA VAL A 757 4.59 -1.86 -13.91
C VAL A 757 5.98 -2.42 -13.72
N ASP A 758 6.51 -3.05 -14.78
CA ASP A 758 7.83 -3.67 -14.78
C ASP A 758 8.89 -2.72 -14.17
N PRO A 759 9.56 -3.08 -13.05
CA PRO A 759 10.50 -2.19 -12.35
C PRO A 759 11.66 -1.74 -13.24
N SER A 760 11.97 -2.51 -14.30
CA SER A 760 12.96 -2.13 -15.29
C SER A 760 12.62 -0.81 -15.99
N SER A 761 11.35 -0.42 -16.08
CA SER A 761 10.91 0.90 -16.54
C SER A 761 11.59 2.02 -15.74
N THR A 762 11.56 1.93 -14.41
CA THR A 762 12.20 2.92 -13.52
C THR A 762 13.72 2.84 -13.61
N PHE A 763 14.29 1.64 -13.62
CA PHE A 763 15.74 1.46 -13.75
C PHE A 763 16.31 2.02 -15.07
N GLN A 764 15.56 1.92 -16.18
CA GLN A 764 16.00 2.49 -17.45
C GLN A 764 15.95 4.03 -17.44
N LEU A 765 14.97 4.65 -16.77
CA LEU A 765 14.98 6.10 -16.56
C LEU A 765 16.16 6.54 -15.69
N VAL A 766 16.42 5.85 -14.57
CA VAL A 766 17.59 6.06 -13.70
C VAL A 766 18.88 6.01 -14.52
N ASN A 767 19.04 5.01 -15.38
CA ASN A 767 20.19 4.89 -16.28
C ASN A 767 20.30 6.08 -17.26
N ALA A 768 19.19 6.50 -17.87
CA ALA A 768 19.17 7.66 -18.77
C ALA A 768 19.52 8.97 -18.04
N LEU A 769 18.99 9.18 -16.83
CA LEU A 769 19.33 10.34 -16.00
C LEU A 769 20.82 10.36 -15.63
N ASN A 770 21.41 9.21 -15.30
CA ASN A 770 22.85 9.09 -15.04
C ASN A 770 23.70 9.45 -16.27
N LYS A 771 23.32 8.95 -17.46
CA LYS A 771 24.01 9.28 -18.72
C LYS A 771 23.97 10.78 -19.01
N GLU A 772 22.84 11.41 -18.73
CA GLU A 772 22.62 12.85 -18.86
C GLU A 772 23.13 13.68 -17.66
N LYS A 773 23.81 13.03 -16.70
CA LYS A 773 24.39 13.64 -15.49
C LYS A 773 23.36 14.48 -14.70
N LYS A 774 22.14 13.95 -14.58
CA LYS A 774 21.04 14.57 -13.83
C LYS A 774 21.03 14.06 -12.40
N ASN A 775 20.73 14.95 -11.46
CA ASN A 775 20.54 14.61 -10.05
C ASN A 775 19.09 14.18 -9.80
N TYR A 776 18.91 13.10 -9.04
CA TYR A 776 17.62 12.58 -8.62
C TYR A 776 17.80 11.78 -7.31
N GLU A 777 16.71 11.61 -6.57
CA GLU A 777 16.62 10.66 -5.47
C GLU A 777 15.94 9.38 -5.94
N PHE A 778 16.40 8.23 -5.45
CA PHE A 778 15.85 6.93 -5.83
C PHE A 778 15.66 6.05 -4.60
N LEU A 779 14.44 5.54 -4.43
CA LEU A 779 14.06 4.62 -3.37
C LEU A 779 13.52 3.32 -3.99
N LEU A 780 14.30 2.25 -3.88
CA LEU A 780 13.86 0.89 -4.15
C LEU A 780 13.24 0.29 -2.88
N ILE A 781 12.07 -0.34 -3.00
CA ILE A 781 11.39 -1.02 -1.90
C ILE A 781 11.51 -2.55 -2.07
N PRO A 782 12.35 -3.24 -1.28
CA PRO A 782 12.55 -4.69 -1.37
C PRO A 782 11.34 -5.52 -0.97
N GLY A 783 11.07 -6.60 -1.72
CA GLY A 783 10.07 -7.62 -1.39
C GLY A 783 8.60 -7.18 -1.59
N GLU A 784 8.37 -6.00 -2.16
CA GLU A 784 7.04 -5.43 -2.33
C GLU A 784 6.60 -5.49 -3.80
N SER A 785 5.45 -6.13 -4.06
CA SER A 785 4.82 -6.09 -5.38
C SER A 785 4.00 -4.82 -5.63
N LYS A 786 3.51 -4.18 -4.55
CA LYS A 786 2.96 -2.81 -4.46
C LYS A 786 3.02 -2.42 -2.99
N MET A 787 3.16 -1.12 -2.66
CA MET A 787 3.10 -0.67 -1.25
C MET A 787 1.84 -1.20 -0.54
N LYS A 788 2.00 -2.23 0.31
CA LYS A 788 0.97 -2.61 1.27
C LYS A 788 1.06 -1.71 2.49
N ILE A 789 -0.05 -1.05 2.83
CA ILE A 789 -0.21 -0.19 4.03
C ILE A 789 -0.03 -0.99 5.34
N GLU A 790 0.12 -2.31 5.28
CA GLU A 790 0.25 -3.20 6.44
C GLU A 790 1.50 -2.94 7.32
N TYR A 791 2.53 -2.24 6.83
CA TYR A 791 3.68 -1.83 7.64
C TYR A 791 3.38 -0.75 8.70
N LEU A 792 2.20 -0.13 8.67
CA LEU A 792 1.75 0.74 9.77
C LEU A 792 1.54 -0.06 11.07
N SER A 793 1.27 -1.36 10.98
CA SER A 793 0.99 -2.26 12.10
C SER A 793 2.24 -2.56 12.94
N VAL A 794 3.41 -2.65 12.29
CA VAL A 794 4.69 -2.84 12.98
C VAL A 794 5.17 -1.51 13.60
N GLY A 795 4.82 -0.37 12.99
CA GLY A 795 4.92 0.95 13.62
C GLY A 795 4.03 1.10 14.85
N LEU A 796 2.85 0.47 14.86
CA LEU A 796 1.90 0.42 15.99
C LEU A 796 2.43 -0.35 17.20
N LEU A 797 3.29 -1.35 17.01
CA LEU A 797 4.01 -2.00 18.12
C LEU A 797 5.16 -1.14 18.66
N ALA A 798 5.74 -0.24 17.86
CA ALA A 798 6.69 0.78 18.32
C ALA A 798 6.01 2.00 19.00
N LEU A 799 4.71 2.20 18.72
CA LEU A 799 3.84 3.27 19.25
C LEU A 799 3.40 3.09 20.72
N PHE A 800 3.85 2.05 21.41
CA PHE A 800 3.73 1.97 22.87
C PHE A 800 4.90 2.61 23.63
N SER A 801 5.95 3.08 22.94
CA SER A 801 7.07 3.80 23.59
C SER A 801 6.86 5.31 23.90
N PRO A 802 5.98 6.08 23.21
CA PRO A 802 5.86 7.53 23.44
C PRO A 802 4.72 7.94 24.40
N LEU A 803 4.12 7.03 25.17
CA LEU A 803 3.26 7.39 26.31
C LEU A 803 4.02 8.11 27.46
N ALA A 804 5.33 8.35 27.30
CA ALA A 804 6.16 9.08 28.26
C ALA A 804 6.40 10.57 27.93
N ALA A 805 5.86 11.10 26.81
CA ALA A 805 6.25 12.43 26.30
C ALA A 805 5.14 13.49 26.20
N ALA A 806 4.00 13.33 26.87
CA ALA A 806 2.86 14.27 26.74
C ALA A 806 2.89 15.52 27.65
N TRP A 807 3.96 15.75 28.43
CA TRP A 807 4.01 16.84 29.41
C TRP A 807 5.37 17.53 29.36
N SER A 808 5.35 18.87 29.28
CA SER A 808 6.57 19.68 29.38
C SER A 808 7.20 19.53 30.77
N LYS A 809 8.45 19.98 30.94
CA LYS A 809 9.13 19.89 32.23
C LYS A 809 8.42 20.77 33.27
N GLU A 810 7.88 21.89 32.80
CA GLU A 810 7.16 22.91 33.56
C GLU A 810 5.81 22.37 34.05
N ASP A 811 5.07 21.61 33.21
CA ASP A 811 3.81 20.96 33.64
C ASP A 811 4.04 19.92 34.74
N ARG A 812 5.10 19.11 34.58
CA ARG A 812 5.48 18.10 35.58
C ARG A 812 5.89 18.76 36.89
N GLU A 813 6.52 19.93 36.83
CA GLU A 813 6.89 20.71 38.00
C GLU A 813 5.66 21.30 38.71
N ILE A 814 4.69 21.84 37.96
CA ILE A 814 3.40 22.31 38.49
C ILE A 814 2.64 21.17 39.20
N PHE A 815 2.56 19.98 38.60
CA PHE A 815 1.86 18.83 39.21
C PHE A 815 2.59 18.30 40.44
N ARG A 816 3.92 18.16 40.36
CA ARG A 816 4.74 17.77 41.51
C ARG A 816 4.54 18.73 42.68
N ILE A 817 4.61 20.04 42.43
CA ILE A 817 4.50 21.07 43.47
C ILE A 817 3.09 21.07 44.06
N ARG A 818 2.03 20.92 43.24
CA ARG A 818 0.66 20.75 43.71
C ARG A 818 0.51 19.53 44.64
N ASP A 819 0.99 18.36 44.21
CA ASP A 819 0.87 17.11 44.97
C ASP A 819 1.73 17.11 46.25
N GLU A 820 2.90 17.76 46.23
CA GLU A 820 3.73 17.96 47.41
C GLU A 820 3.04 18.91 48.41
N ILE A 821 2.44 20.00 47.94
CA ILE A 821 1.76 20.97 48.80
C ILE A 821 0.49 20.36 49.43
N ALA A 822 -0.30 19.60 48.66
CA ALA A 822 -1.51 18.94 49.15
C ALA A 822 -1.23 18.04 50.37
N LYS A 823 -0.03 17.45 50.48
CA LYS A 823 0.37 16.58 51.61
C LYS A 823 0.72 17.32 52.90
N TYR A 824 1.01 18.63 52.84
CA TYR A 824 1.53 19.39 53.98
C TYR A 824 0.66 20.59 54.39
N GLU A 825 -0.35 20.94 53.61
CA GLU A 825 -1.27 22.04 53.90
C GLU A 825 -2.55 21.52 54.57
N THR A 826 -3.17 22.32 55.43
CA THR A 826 -4.39 21.91 56.17
C THR A 826 -5.62 21.70 55.28
N ASN A 827 -5.62 22.26 54.08
CA ASN A 827 -6.67 22.06 53.08
C ASN A 827 -6.03 21.46 51.82
N GLU A 828 -6.22 20.15 51.62
CA GLU A 828 -5.63 19.39 50.50
C GLU A 828 -6.11 19.88 49.12
N ALA A 829 -7.24 20.62 49.07
CA ALA A 829 -7.81 21.18 47.85
C ALA A 829 -7.46 22.66 47.60
N ALA A 830 -6.71 23.31 48.50
CA ALA A 830 -6.39 24.73 48.35
C ALA A 830 -5.49 25.01 47.14
N ASN A 831 -5.87 25.98 46.32
CA ASN A 831 -5.08 26.40 45.17
C ASN A 831 -3.96 27.38 45.58
N PHE A 832 -3.02 27.66 44.68
CA PHE A 832 -1.83 28.47 44.95
C PHE A 832 -2.17 29.91 45.35
N TYR A 833 -3.25 30.46 44.80
CA TYR A 833 -3.74 31.81 45.13
C TYR A 833 -4.28 31.87 46.57
N GLU A 834 -5.05 30.87 46.97
CA GLU A 834 -5.59 30.74 48.34
C GLU A 834 -4.48 30.58 49.38
N ILE A 835 -3.47 29.76 49.09
CA ILE A 835 -2.34 29.54 50.00
C ILE A 835 -1.54 30.84 50.21
N LEU A 836 -1.36 31.64 49.16
CA LEU A 836 -0.67 32.93 49.25
C LEU A 836 -1.57 34.07 49.78
N GLY A 837 -2.89 33.85 49.81
CA GLY A 837 -3.88 34.80 50.32
C GLY A 837 -4.15 35.98 49.36
N VAL A 838 -4.14 35.73 48.05
CA VAL A 838 -4.39 36.72 47.00
C VAL A 838 -5.44 36.21 46.02
N PRO A 839 -6.24 37.07 45.36
CA PRO A 839 -7.17 36.62 44.32
C PRO A 839 -6.42 36.20 43.03
N PRO A 840 -7.01 35.34 42.16
CA PRO A 840 -6.43 34.99 40.87
C PRO A 840 -6.19 36.20 39.95
N SER A 841 -6.88 37.32 40.17
CA SER A 841 -6.68 38.59 39.46
C SER A 841 -5.56 39.47 40.01
N ALA A 842 -4.83 39.03 41.05
CA ALA A 842 -3.79 39.82 41.70
C ALA A 842 -2.62 40.16 40.75
N SER A 843 -2.11 41.39 40.86
CA SER A 843 -0.93 41.82 40.11
C SER A 843 0.36 41.15 40.63
N LEU A 844 1.43 41.13 39.83
CA LEU A 844 2.74 40.61 40.25
C LEU A 844 3.26 41.28 41.53
N ASP A 845 2.97 42.57 41.70
CA ASP A 845 3.31 43.33 42.89
C ASP A 845 2.52 42.87 44.13
N ASP A 846 1.25 42.51 43.95
CA ASP A 846 0.40 42.02 45.04
C ASP A 846 0.83 40.63 45.49
N VAL A 847 1.18 39.75 44.55
CA VAL A 847 1.78 38.42 44.81
C VAL A 847 3.10 38.58 45.58
N THR A 848 3.94 39.54 45.19
CA THR A 848 5.21 39.81 45.87
C THR A 848 5.01 40.37 47.29
N LYS A 849 4.05 41.28 47.48
CA LYS A 849 3.71 41.84 48.80
C LYS A 849 3.14 40.76 49.72
N ALA A 850 2.26 39.91 49.22
CA ALA A 850 1.66 38.81 49.98
C ALA A 850 2.72 37.78 50.40
N TYR A 851 3.59 37.37 49.48
CA TYR A 851 4.74 36.50 49.77
C TYR A 851 5.64 37.08 50.86
N ARG A 852 6.05 38.36 50.75
CA ARG A 852 6.89 39.03 51.76
C ARG A 852 6.20 39.09 53.12
N LYS A 853 4.89 39.36 53.15
CA LYS A 853 4.10 39.42 54.37
C LYS A 853 4.03 38.08 55.09
N GLN A 854 3.78 36.99 54.35
CA GLN A 854 3.70 35.64 54.93
C GLN A 854 5.06 35.11 55.37
N THR A 855 6.10 35.27 54.54
CA THR A 855 7.47 34.79 54.86
C THR A 855 8.10 35.52 56.04
N ARG A 856 7.78 36.81 56.26
CA ARG A 856 8.24 37.54 57.45
C ARG A 856 7.79 36.90 58.77
N ASN A 857 6.62 36.27 58.80
CA ASN A 857 6.11 35.58 59.98
C ASN A 857 6.74 34.19 60.18
N LEU A 858 7.28 33.60 59.11
CA LEU A 858 7.95 32.30 59.10
C LEU A 858 9.47 32.39 59.33
N HIS A 859 10.04 33.60 59.39
CA HIS A 859 11.46 33.81 59.64
C HIS A 859 11.90 33.13 60.96
N PRO A 860 13.04 32.41 60.99
CA PRO A 860 13.51 31.67 62.16
C PRO A 860 13.49 32.47 63.46
N ASP A 861 13.90 33.73 63.41
CA ASP A 861 13.95 34.59 64.60
C ASP A 861 12.57 35.05 65.08
N LYS A 862 11.61 35.26 64.17
CA LYS A 862 10.22 35.59 64.51
C LYS A 862 9.51 34.38 65.13
N VAL A 863 9.77 33.18 64.62
CA VAL A 863 9.25 31.92 65.16
C VAL A 863 9.81 31.64 66.55
N ARG A 864 11.12 31.84 66.74
CA ARG A 864 11.77 31.77 68.07
C ARG A 864 11.18 32.78 69.04
N GLN A 865 10.98 34.03 68.61
CA GLN A 865 10.40 35.09 69.42
C GLN A 865 8.93 34.81 69.79
N ALA A 866 8.13 34.35 68.83
CA ALA A 866 6.73 33.99 69.04
C ALA A 866 6.59 32.85 70.06
N MET A 867 7.38 31.78 69.94
CA MET A 867 7.39 30.66 70.89
C MET A 867 7.79 31.08 72.31
N ARG A 868 8.76 32.01 72.44
CA ARG A 868 9.15 32.58 73.73
C ARG A 868 8.07 33.48 74.32
N SER A 869 7.48 34.36 73.52
CA SER A 869 6.42 35.28 73.96
C SER A 869 5.12 34.55 74.33
N LYS A 870 4.79 33.43 73.66
CA LYS A 870 3.62 32.60 73.96
C LYS A 870 3.80 31.87 75.31
N ALA A 871 5.00 31.35 75.56
CA ALA A 871 5.35 30.78 76.86
C ALA A 871 5.28 31.82 78.01
N GLU A 872 5.64 33.09 77.76
CA GLU A 872 5.47 34.17 78.74
C GLU A 872 4.00 34.59 78.95
N LYS A 873 3.19 34.60 77.89
CA LYS A 873 1.76 34.96 77.94
C LYS A 873 0.93 33.88 78.65
N ASP A 874 1.21 32.60 78.39
CA ASP A 874 0.53 31.46 79.02
C ASP A 874 0.88 31.36 80.52
N LYS A 875 2.08 31.81 80.90
CA LYS A 875 2.51 31.94 82.31
C LYS A 875 1.76 33.06 83.05
N LYS A 876 1.31 34.11 82.34
CA LYS A 876 0.47 35.20 82.89
C LYS A 876 -1.01 34.80 83.06
N ASN A 877 -1.49 33.79 82.34
CA ASN A 877 -2.88 33.31 82.37
C ASN A 877 -3.10 32.06 83.26
N GLY A 878 -2.15 31.74 84.14
CA GLY A 878 -2.32 30.69 85.17
C GLY A 878 -2.09 29.25 84.71
N ALA A 879 -1.64 29.02 83.47
CA ALA A 879 -1.27 27.67 83.00
C ALA A 879 0.17 27.32 83.40
N LYS A 880 0.41 26.13 83.96
CA LYS A 880 1.76 25.60 84.22
C LYS A 880 2.41 25.15 82.90
N THR A 881 3.02 26.07 82.16
CA THR A 881 3.75 25.76 80.91
C THR A 881 5.27 25.86 81.11
N LYS A 882 5.98 24.76 80.84
CA LYS A 882 7.46 24.72 80.77
C LYS A 882 7.93 25.56 79.56
N PRO A 883 9.07 26.27 79.65
CA PRO A 883 9.64 26.97 78.48
C PRO A 883 9.96 25.96 77.37
N PRO A 884 9.74 26.31 76.09
CA PRO A 884 9.94 25.39 74.98
C PRO A 884 11.40 24.93 74.94
N THR A 885 11.60 23.63 74.85
CA THR A 885 12.92 23.01 74.79
C THR A 885 13.64 23.38 73.49
N ASN A 886 14.97 23.32 73.47
CA ASN A 886 15.75 23.58 72.25
C ASN A 886 15.35 22.64 71.10
N ALA A 887 14.92 21.42 71.39
CA ALA A 887 14.41 20.48 70.40
C ALA A 887 13.07 20.94 69.80
N GLU A 888 12.15 21.46 70.61
CA GLU A 888 10.87 22.03 70.16
C GLU A 888 11.09 23.29 69.32
N ILE A 889 11.99 24.18 69.74
CA ILE A 889 12.35 25.38 68.96
C ILE A 889 12.97 24.99 67.62
N LYS A 890 13.90 24.02 67.62
CA LYS A 890 14.52 23.52 66.37
C LYS A 890 13.49 22.91 65.44
N THR A 891 12.52 22.16 65.98
CA THR A 891 11.44 21.55 65.19
C THR A 891 10.48 22.61 64.63
N ALA A 892 10.13 23.63 65.41
CA ALA A 892 9.28 24.73 64.96
C ALA A 892 9.97 25.59 63.88
N VAL A 893 11.25 25.90 64.06
CA VAL A 893 12.05 26.61 63.04
C VAL A 893 12.20 25.78 61.77
N LYS A 894 12.40 24.45 61.89
CA LYS A 894 12.45 23.55 60.74
C LYS A 894 11.13 23.56 59.97
N LYS A 895 9.99 23.40 60.65
CA LYS A 895 8.66 23.46 60.03
C LYS A 895 8.37 24.80 59.36
N ALA A 896 8.78 25.91 59.99
CA ALA A 896 8.60 27.24 59.41
C ALA A 896 9.49 27.46 58.18
N SER A 897 10.71 26.92 58.18
CA SER A 897 11.62 26.97 57.03
C SER A 897 11.10 26.14 55.85
N GLU A 898 10.52 24.97 56.12
CA GLU A 898 9.86 24.13 55.11
C GLU A 898 8.61 24.82 54.53
N ALA A 899 7.80 25.49 55.37
CA ALA A 899 6.67 26.28 54.91
C ALA A 899 7.10 27.48 54.05
N GLN A 900 8.18 28.16 54.43
CA GLN A 900 8.75 29.26 53.66
C GLN A 900 9.26 28.79 52.29
N ALA A 901 9.88 27.61 52.21
CA ALA A 901 10.33 27.02 50.94
C ALA A 901 9.14 26.74 50.00
N ARG A 902 8.04 26.18 50.51
CA ARG A 902 6.82 25.94 49.73
C ARG A 902 6.18 27.23 49.21
N LEU A 903 6.05 28.26 50.06
CA LEU A 903 5.56 29.57 49.65
C LEU A 903 6.45 30.23 48.60
N SER A 904 7.76 29.98 48.63
CA SER A 904 8.68 30.49 47.62
C SER A 904 8.44 29.87 46.25
N LEU A 905 8.17 28.55 46.20
CA LEU A 905 7.85 27.84 44.96
C LEU A 905 6.52 28.35 44.37
N ILE A 906 5.47 28.43 45.20
CA ILE A 906 4.17 28.99 44.80
C ILE A 906 4.33 30.40 44.24
N ALA A 907 5.01 31.27 44.98
CA ALA A 907 5.17 32.65 44.56
C ALA A 907 6.04 32.78 43.31
N ASN A 908 6.97 31.86 43.04
CA ASN A 908 7.76 31.86 41.81
C ASN A 908 6.92 31.46 40.59
N ILE A 909 6.08 30.43 40.71
CA ILE A 909 5.13 30.02 39.66
C ILE A 909 4.17 31.17 39.34
N LEU A 910 3.55 31.77 40.37
CA LEU A 910 2.60 32.87 40.20
C LEU A 910 3.24 34.19 39.74
N ARG A 911 4.57 34.33 39.83
CA ARG A 911 5.33 35.49 39.32
C ARG A 911 5.92 35.26 37.93
N GLY A 912 6.01 34.02 37.48
CA GLY A 912 6.63 33.61 36.22
C GLY A 912 5.62 33.34 35.10
N PRO A 913 6.11 33.02 33.89
CA PRO A 913 5.28 32.62 32.75
C PRO A 913 4.51 31.30 33.00
N GLU A 914 4.89 30.55 34.03
CA GLU A 914 4.20 29.33 34.48
C GLU A 914 2.82 29.61 35.10
N ARG A 915 2.52 30.87 35.46
CA ARG A 915 1.19 31.28 35.94
C ARG A 915 0.09 30.96 34.94
N ASP A 916 0.30 31.26 33.66
CA ASP A 916 -0.70 31.01 32.61
C ASP A 916 -0.98 29.50 32.44
N ARG A 917 0.07 28.66 32.60
CA ARG A 917 -0.05 27.20 32.58
C ARG A 917 -0.80 26.68 33.80
N TYR A 918 -0.49 27.22 34.97
CA TYR A 918 -1.18 26.88 36.21
C TYR A 918 -2.67 27.26 36.14
N ASP A 919 -2.98 28.46 35.65
CA ASP A 919 -4.36 28.96 35.50
C ASP A 919 -5.16 28.11 34.51
N HIS A 920 -4.53 27.67 33.43
CA HIS A 920 -5.12 26.72 32.48
C HIS A 920 -5.51 25.38 33.16
N PHE A 921 -4.63 24.79 33.97
CA PHE A 921 -4.96 23.55 34.68
C PHE A 921 -5.96 23.76 35.82
N LEU A 922 -5.96 24.95 36.43
CA LEU A 922 -6.95 25.31 37.44
C LEU A 922 -8.36 25.42 36.84
N SER A 923 -8.51 25.91 35.61
CA SER A 923 -9.82 26.00 34.93
C SER A 923 -10.27 24.70 34.27
N ASN A 924 -9.34 23.87 33.77
CA ASN A 924 -9.66 22.67 32.98
C ASN A 924 -9.50 21.35 33.76
N GLY A 925 -9.03 21.42 35.00
CA GLY A 925 -8.76 20.26 35.85
C GLY A 925 -7.32 19.75 35.73
N PHE A 926 -6.81 19.21 36.84
CA PHE A 926 -5.46 18.63 36.93
C PHE A 926 -5.51 17.10 36.74
N PRO A 927 -4.56 16.51 35.98
CA PRO A 927 -4.47 15.05 35.79
C PRO A 927 -3.99 14.33 37.07
N LEU A 928 -4.34 13.03 37.20
CA LEU A 928 -3.82 12.14 38.24
C LEU A 928 -2.40 11.67 37.88
N TRP A 929 -1.36 12.33 38.40
CA TRP A 929 0.04 12.00 38.13
C TRP A 929 0.66 11.16 39.28
N LYS A 930 1.29 10.01 38.96
CA LYS A 930 1.94 9.11 39.95
C LYS A 930 3.48 9.19 39.97
N GLY A 931 4.06 10.23 39.37
CA GLY A 931 5.51 10.44 39.33
C GLY A 931 6.24 9.67 38.22
N THR A 932 7.30 10.26 37.67
CA THR A 932 8.09 9.69 36.55
C THR A 932 9.10 8.61 36.95
N ASP A 933 9.41 8.45 38.24
CA ASP A 933 10.54 7.60 38.69
C ASP A 933 10.15 6.23 39.24
N TYR A 934 8.87 5.84 39.17
CA TYR A 934 8.37 4.62 39.82
C TYR A 934 9.10 3.34 39.36
N TYR A 935 9.36 3.18 38.06
CA TYR A 935 10.09 2.02 37.53
C TYR A 935 11.61 2.21 37.55
N TYR A 936 12.09 3.45 37.41
CA TYR A 936 13.52 3.78 37.37
C TYR A 936 14.21 3.60 38.73
N ASN A 937 13.50 3.87 39.83
CA ASN A 937 14.02 3.68 41.20
C ASN A 937 14.02 2.21 41.65
N ARG A 938 13.24 1.34 41.01
CA ARG A 938 13.13 -0.08 41.39
C ARG A 938 14.23 -0.97 40.81
N TYR A 939 14.87 -0.55 39.70
CA TYR A 939 15.78 -1.40 38.93
C TYR A 939 17.07 -0.71 38.42
N ARG A 940 17.48 0.42 39.00
CA ARG A 940 18.59 1.23 38.46
C ARG A 940 19.96 0.49 38.50
N PRO A 941 20.62 0.21 37.35
CA PRO A 941 22.03 -0.16 37.31
C PRO A 941 22.88 1.09 37.52
N GLY A 942 23.94 1.00 38.34
CA GLY A 942 24.83 2.13 38.59
C GLY A 942 25.64 2.52 37.34
N LEU A 943 26.10 3.77 37.29
CA LEU A 943 26.93 4.32 36.19
C LEU A 943 28.14 3.43 35.86
N GLY A 944 28.79 2.87 36.90
CA GLY A 944 29.91 1.94 36.72
C GLY A 944 29.52 0.64 36.01
N THR A 945 28.32 0.11 36.26
CA THR A 945 27.82 -1.11 35.61
C THR A 945 27.55 -0.87 34.13
N VAL A 946 27.04 0.31 33.78
CA VAL A 946 26.76 0.70 32.39
C VAL A 946 28.07 0.91 31.62
N ILE A 947 29.04 1.62 32.20
CA ILE A 947 30.35 1.84 31.58
C ILE A 947 31.11 0.52 31.42
N ALA A 948 31.08 -0.37 32.42
CA ALA A 948 31.70 -1.69 32.32
C ALA A 948 31.05 -2.56 31.22
N GLY A 949 29.72 -2.53 31.11
CA GLY A 949 28.99 -3.24 30.05
C GLY A 949 29.35 -2.74 28.66
N LEU A 950 29.37 -1.41 28.46
CA LEU A 950 29.78 -0.79 27.20
C LEU A 950 31.23 -1.13 26.83
N PHE A 951 32.15 -1.11 27.80
CA PHE A 951 33.55 -1.46 27.56
C PHE A 951 33.71 -2.93 27.14
N LEU A 952 32.97 -3.86 27.74
CA LEU A 952 33.01 -5.28 27.37
C LEU A 952 32.47 -5.53 25.96
N VAL A 953 31.37 -4.87 25.59
CA VAL A 953 30.73 -5.04 24.28
C VAL A 953 31.55 -4.39 23.17
N VAL A 954 31.94 -3.12 23.34
CA VAL A 954 32.66 -2.35 22.31
C VAL A 954 34.14 -2.76 22.28
N GLY A 955 34.80 -2.77 23.43
CA GLY A 955 36.22 -3.08 23.54
C GLY A 955 36.57 -4.57 23.34
N GLY A 956 35.57 -5.45 23.44
CA GLY A 956 35.71 -6.91 23.28
C GLY A 956 35.16 -7.40 21.96
N GLY A 957 33.83 -7.52 21.87
CA GLY A 957 33.14 -8.13 20.72
C GLY A 957 33.33 -7.34 19.42
N PHE A 958 33.05 -6.04 19.44
CA PHE A 958 33.16 -5.20 18.25
C PHE A 958 34.62 -5.02 17.81
N HIS A 959 35.53 -4.79 18.76
CA HIS A 959 36.95 -4.68 18.46
C HIS A 959 37.54 -5.98 17.88
N TYR A 960 37.19 -7.15 18.42
CA TYR A 960 37.63 -8.44 17.86
C TYR A 960 37.15 -8.63 16.43
N LEU A 961 35.87 -8.33 16.15
CA LEU A 961 35.31 -8.43 14.81
C LEU A 961 36.06 -7.53 13.82
N THR A 962 36.39 -6.31 14.25
CA THR A 962 37.15 -5.35 13.43
C THR A 962 38.56 -5.87 13.10
N LEU A 963 39.28 -6.39 14.11
CA LEU A 963 40.60 -6.99 13.92
C LEU A 963 40.53 -8.21 12.99
N TYR A 964 39.53 -9.08 13.18
CA TYR A 964 39.35 -10.27 12.35
C TYR A 964 39.03 -9.93 10.90
N MET A 965 38.13 -8.96 10.65
CA MET A 965 37.81 -8.51 9.30
C MET A 965 39.04 -7.88 8.61
N SER A 966 39.85 -7.11 9.35
CA SER A 966 41.09 -6.55 8.82
C SER A 966 42.10 -7.63 8.43
N TRP A 967 42.33 -8.61 9.31
CA TRP A 967 43.22 -9.75 9.03
C TRP A 967 42.74 -10.55 7.82
N LYS A 968 41.44 -10.87 7.75
CA LYS A 968 40.86 -11.60 6.60
C LYS A 968 41.08 -10.83 5.29
N ARG A 969 40.86 -9.50 5.30
CA ARG A 969 41.07 -8.65 4.13
C ARG A 969 42.54 -8.60 3.71
N GLN A 970 43.47 -8.53 4.66
CA GLN A 970 44.91 -8.57 4.38
C GLN A 970 45.33 -9.92 3.79
N LYS A 971 44.85 -11.03 4.35
CA LYS A 971 45.14 -12.38 3.84
C LYS A 971 44.65 -12.56 2.40
N GLU A 972 43.39 -12.22 2.13
CA GLU A 972 42.82 -12.29 0.78
C GLU A 972 43.55 -11.37 -0.22
N PHE A 973 44.05 -10.21 0.24
CA PHE A 973 44.84 -9.32 -0.60
C PHE A 973 46.18 -9.95 -1.00
N VAL A 974 46.92 -10.53 -0.05
CA VAL A 974 48.20 -11.21 -0.32
C VAL A 974 47.99 -12.42 -1.24
N GLU A 975 46.96 -13.23 -1.00
CA GLU A 975 46.61 -14.38 -1.85
C GLU A 975 46.32 -13.98 -3.30
N ARG A 976 45.56 -12.90 -3.51
CA ARG A 976 45.31 -12.37 -4.86
C ARG A 976 46.60 -11.87 -5.52
N TYR A 977 47.48 -11.22 -4.77
CA TYR A 977 48.76 -10.72 -5.28
C TYR A 977 49.68 -11.86 -5.73
N ILE A 978 49.77 -12.92 -4.93
CA ILE A 978 50.54 -14.13 -5.27
C ILE A 978 49.97 -14.79 -6.52
N LYS A 979 48.64 -14.94 -6.59
CA LYS A 979 47.97 -15.53 -7.76
C LYS A 979 48.27 -14.72 -9.03
N PHE A 980 48.11 -13.41 -8.97
CA PHE A 980 48.43 -12.52 -10.09
C PHE A 980 49.88 -12.66 -10.55
N ALA A 981 50.84 -12.70 -9.63
CA ALA A 981 52.25 -12.84 -9.97
C ALA A 981 52.54 -14.18 -10.66
N ARG A 982 51.98 -15.29 -10.13
CA ARG A 982 52.11 -16.63 -10.72
C ARG A 982 51.52 -16.69 -12.12
N ASP A 983 50.28 -16.21 -12.29
CA ASP A 983 49.55 -16.22 -13.56
C ASP A 983 50.30 -15.39 -14.61
N THR A 984 50.88 -14.25 -14.22
CA THR A 984 51.63 -13.38 -15.13
C THR A 984 53.00 -13.95 -15.50
N ALA A 985 53.69 -14.59 -14.54
CA ALA A 985 54.99 -15.19 -14.77
C ALA A 985 54.90 -16.43 -15.67
N TRP A 986 53.90 -17.30 -15.44
CA TRP A 986 53.87 -18.64 -16.03
C TRP A 986 52.62 -18.97 -16.87
N GLY A 987 51.60 -18.10 -16.89
CA GLY A 987 50.37 -18.26 -17.69
C GLY A 987 49.30 -19.13 -17.02
N ASN A 988 48.03 -18.96 -17.45
CA ASN A 988 46.81 -19.56 -16.86
C ASN A 988 46.62 -21.09 -17.07
N GLY A 989 47.70 -21.86 -17.12
CA GLY A 989 47.68 -23.32 -17.15
C GLY A 989 49.03 -23.82 -16.65
N LEU A 990 49.03 -24.49 -15.48
CA LEU A 990 50.22 -24.99 -14.78
C LEU A 990 51.17 -25.76 -15.71
N ASN A 991 52.14 -25.03 -16.28
CA ASN A 991 53.37 -25.56 -16.86
C ASN A 991 54.56 -24.99 -16.08
N ILE A 992 54.49 -25.14 -14.76
CA ILE A 992 55.58 -24.90 -13.84
C ILE A 992 56.34 -26.24 -13.71
N PRO A 993 57.62 -26.34 -14.13
CA PRO A 993 58.37 -27.59 -14.02
C PRO A 993 58.55 -27.97 -12.54
N GLY A 994 57.81 -28.98 -12.07
CA GLY A 994 57.91 -29.50 -10.70
C GLY A 994 56.65 -29.41 -9.84
N VAL A 995 55.55 -28.85 -10.36
CA VAL A 995 54.24 -28.91 -9.68
C VAL A 995 53.16 -29.24 -10.70
N ASP A 996 52.89 -30.53 -10.89
CA ASP A 996 51.54 -31.07 -11.11
C ASP A 996 51.55 -32.61 -11.10
N ALA A 997 50.80 -33.20 -10.16
CA ALA A 997 50.06 -34.45 -10.37
C ALA A 997 49.16 -34.73 -9.16
N ALA A 998 47.86 -34.47 -9.31
CA ALA A 998 46.88 -35.36 -8.69
C ALA A 998 47.07 -36.77 -9.30
N PRO A 999 47.10 -37.86 -8.51
CA PRO A 999 47.22 -39.19 -9.07
C PRO A 999 45.94 -39.55 -9.85
N ALA A 1000 46.09 -39.86 -11.13
CA ALA A 1000 45.07 -40.51 -11.94
C ALA A 1000 44.88 -41.99 -11.49
N PRO A 1001 43.70 -42.58 -11.71
CA PRO A 1001 43.22 -43.75 -10.98
C PRO A 1001 43.89 -45.06 -11.43
N ALA A 1002 44.06 -45.99 -10.49
CA ALA A 1002 44.37 -47.39 -10.77
C ALA A 1002 43.08 -48.17 -11.15
N PRO A 1003 43.16 -49.24 -11.96
CA PRO A 1003 42.00 -49.90 -12.56
C PRO A 1003 41.23 -50.78 -11.57
N GLU A 1004 39.90 -50.88 -11.79
CA GLU A 1004 38.97 -51.71 -11.01
C GLU A 1004 39.28 -53.22 -11.05
N PRO A 1005 39.04 -53.92 -9.93
CA PRO A 1005 38.57 -55.29 -9.92
C PRO A 1005 37.05 -55.38 -9.66
N SER A 1006 36.40 -56.28 -10.40
CA SER A 1006 34.97 -56.60 -10.48
C SER A 1006 34.27 -57.09 -9.18
N PRO A 1007 32.92 -57.16 -9.15
CA PRO A 1007 32.10 -57.04 -7.94
C PRO A 1007 31.59 -58.35 -7.32
N ALA A 1008 31.15 -58.28 -6.05
CA ALA A 1008 30.03 -58.98 -5.37
C ALA A 1008 30.36 -59.25 -3.87
N PRO A 1009 29.38 -59.56 -2.99
CA PRO A 1009 28.05 -58.97 -2.77
C PRO A 1009 27.78 -58.62 -1.26
N ALA A 1010 26.59 -58.08 -1.03
CA ALA A 1010 25.85 -57.78 0.22
C ALA A 1010 26.29 -58.40 1.56
N SER A 1011 26.12 -57.61 2.63
CA SER A 1011 25.56 -58.09 3.90
C SER A 1011 24.86 -56.96 4.65
N ASP A 1012 23.60 -57.25 4.99
CA ASP A 1012 22.67 -56.51 5.84
C ASP A 1012 23.22 -56.26 7.26
N ASP A 1013 22.71 -55.24 7.95
CA ASP A 1013 22.06 -55.46 9.26
C ASP A 1013 21.28 -54.23 9.73
N GLU A 1014 20.13 -54.55 10.33
CA GLU A 1014 18.91 -53.76 10.56
C GLU A 1014 18.93 -52.84 11.81
N GLU A 1015 18.11 -51.78 11.71
CA GLU A 1015 17.09 -51.31 12.68
C GLU A 1015 17.11 -51.89 14.13
N ALA A 1016 17.22 -51.08 15.21
CA ALA A 1016 16.13 -50.38 15.93
C ALA A 1016 16.43 -50.41 17.48
N PRO A 1017 15.59 -49.91 18.41
CA PRO A 1017 15.89 -48.69 19.16
C PRO A 1017 15.77 -48.88 20.71
N PRO A 1018 15.33 -47.87 21.50
CA PRO A 1018 15.99 -47.38 22.71
C PRO A 1018 15.65 -48.13 23.99
N VAL A 1019 16.47 -47.99 25.06
CA VAL A 1019 16.03 -48.35 26.42
C VAL A 1019 16.36 -47.25 27.45
N PRO A 1020 15.44 -46.94 28.37
CA PRO A 1020 15.40 -45.69 29.12
C PRO A 1020 15.75 -45.87 30.61
N GLN A 1021 16.60 -45.03 31.17
CA GLN A 1021 16.78 -44.87 32.63
C GLN A 1021 17.32 -43.46 32.94
N ASN A 1022 17.00 -42.74 34.02
CA ASN A 1022 15.97 -42.88 35.03
C ASN A 1022 15.68 -41.47 35.61
N ARG A 1023 14.42 -41.15 35.97
CA ARG A 1023 13.97 -39.80 36.43
C ARG A 1023 14.65 -39.28 37.72
N ARG A 1024 15.43 -40.13 38.40
CA ARG A 1024 16.17 -39.81 39.64
C ARG A 1024 17.60 -39.33 39.37
N GLU A 1025 18.20 -39.74 38.25
CA GLU A 1025 19.54 -39.33 37.83
C GLU A 1025 19.52 -37.96 37.14
N ARG A 1026 18.47 -37.67 36.35
CA ARG A 1026 18.24 -36.34 35.78
C ARG A 1026 17.98 -35.27 36.85
N ARG A 1027 17.29 -35.64 37.94
CA ARG A 1027 17.06 -34.76 39.10
C ARG A 1027 18.27 -34.61 40.02
N MET A 1028 19.25 -35.52 39.98
CA MET A 1028 20.54 -35.32 40.67
C MET A 1028 21.48 -34.42 39.87
N GLN A 1029 21.52 -34.56 38.54
CA GLN A 1029 22.31 -33.67 37.67
C GLN A 1029 21.83 -32.21 37.75
N GLU A 1030 20.51 -31.98 37.90
CA GLU A 1030 19.96 -30.63 38.14
C GLU A 1030 20.18 -30.12 39.58
N LYS A 1031 20.48 -30.99 40.56
CA LYS A 1031 20.74 -30.62 41.97
C LYS A 1031 22.20 -30.28 42.25
N TYR A 1032 23.13 -30.76 41.43
CA TYR A 1032 24.56 -30.43 41.53
C TYR A 1032 24.93 -29.12 40.82
N ALA A 1033 24.08 -28.61 39.93
CA ALA A 1033 24.29 -27.33 39.23
C ALA A 1033 23.81 -26.08 39.99
N LYS A 1034 23.25 -26.23 41.21
CA LYS A 1034 22.74 -25.13 42.04
C LYS A 1034 23.15 -25.26 43.51
N ARG A 1035 24.43 -24.97 43.83
CA ARG A 1035 24.84 -24.45 45.14
C ARG A 1035 26.25 -23.86 45.07
N ASP A 1036 26.36 -22.60 45.46
CA ASP A 1036 27.41 -21.64 45.08
C ASP A 1036 28.79 -21.82 45.73
N GLY A 1037 29.83 -21.57 44.93
CA GLY A 1037 30.91 -20.57 45.15
C GLY A 1037 31.98 -20.79 46.22
N ALA A 1038 33.24 -21.03 45.80
CA ALA A 1038 34.44 -20.31 46.28
C ALA A 1038 35.77 -20.83 45.67
N ARG A 1039 36.49 -19.89 45.02
CA ARG A 1039 37.95 -19.64 44.91
C ARG A 1039 38.99 -20.71 44.46
N PRO A 1040 40.08 -20.26 43.78
CA PRO A 1040 41.03 -21.13 43.08
C PRO A 1040 42.38 -21.31 43.80
N VAL A 1041 43.09 -22.41 43.51
CA VAL A 1041 44.54 -22.55 43.77
C VAL A 1041 45.26 -23.08 42.53
N LYS A 1042 46.39 -22.42 42.25
CA LYS A 1042 47.36 -22.52 41.16
C LYS A 1042 48.46 -23.58 41.40
N LYS A 1043 49.27 -23.76 40.35
CA LYS A 1043 50.72 -24.07 40.23
C LYS A 1043 51.01 -25.50 39.78
N THR A 1044 51.96 -25.83 38.89
CA THR A 1044 53.17 -25.16 38.31
C THR A 1044 53.73 -26.11 37.22
N ARG A 1045 54.40 -25.79 36.10
CA ARG A 1045 55.42 -24.79 35.67
C ARG A 1045 56.84 -25.41 35.53
N ARG A 1046 57.49 -25.22 34.37
CA ARG A 1046 58.93 -24.89 34.12
C ARG A 1046 59.09 -24.60 32.60
N ALA A 1047 59.41 -23.38 32.14
CA ALA A 1047 60.70 -22.61 32.11
C ALA A 1047 61.70 -23.20 31.07
N GLN A 1048 62.01 -22.57 29.92
CA GLN A 1048 62.72 -21.30 29.56
C GLN A 1048 64.18 -21.56 29.12
N ALA A 1049 64.58 -21.08 27.94
CA ALA A 1049 65.89 -20.46 27.65
C ALA A 1049 65.84 -19.62 26.34
N PRO A 1050 66.65 -18.54 26.17
CA PRO A 1050 66.33 -17.39 25.30
C PRO A 1050 67.41 -16.95 24.28
N SER A 1051 67.03 -15.93 23.51
CA SER A 1051 67.80 -14.84 22.85
C SER A 1051 68.73 -15.13 21.66
N GLY A 1052 68.61 -14.30 20.62
CA GLY A 1052 69.71 -13.97 19.71
C GLY A 1052 69.29 -13.64 18.27
N THR A 1053 69.44 -12.39 17.89
CA THR A 1053 69.52 -11.86 16.52
C THR A 1053 70.48 -12.71 15.67
N ALA A 1054 70.07 -13.16 14.48
CA ALA A 1054 70.97 -13.72 13.49
C ALA A 1054 70.49 -13.39 12.07
N THR A 1055 71.34 -12.66 11.35
CA THR A 1055 71.44 -12.56 9.89
C THR A 1055 71.28 -13.94 9.24
N PRO A 1056 70.58 -14.07 8.09
CA PRO A 1056 70.29 -15.38 7.51
C PRO A 1056 71.56 -16.03 6.97
N THR A 1057 71.77 -17.32 7.31
CA THR A 1057 72.71 -18.17 6.58
C THR A 1057 71.96 -18.78 5.37
N PRO A 1058 72.51 -18.74 4.15
CA PRO A 1058 71.79 -19.18 2.96
C PRO A 1058 71.68 -20.71 2.96
N ALA A 1059 70.46 -21.21 3.17
CA ALA A 1059 70.14 -22.61 2.89
C ALA A 1059 69.90 -22.75 1.38
N ALA A 1060 70.86 -23.39 0.70
CA ALA A 1060 70.80 -23.70 -0.71
C ALA A 1060 69.70 -24.73 -1.02
N GLY A 1061 68.81 -24.38 -1.96
CA GLY A 1061 68.03 -25.29 -2.79
C GLY A 1061 66.70 -24.70 -3.30
N PRO A 1062 66.23 -25.02 -4.52
CA PRO A 1062 66.91 -25.45 -5.75
C PRO A 1062 66.92 -24.35 -6.84
N THR A 1063 67.94 -24.37 -7.68
CA THR A 1063 68.13 -23.48 -8.85
C THR A 1063 67.19 -23.86 -9.99
N GLY A 1064 66.02 -23.21 -10.06
CA GLY A 1064 65.17 -23.23 -11.25
C GLY A 1064 64.89 -21.82 -11.77
N ALA A 1065 64.37 -21.73 -13.01
CA ALA A 1065 64.18 -20.46 -13.70
C ALA A 1065 63.24 -19.53 -12.91
N ARG A 1066 63.68 -18.31 -12.62
CA ARG A 1066 62.88 -17.27 -11.94
C ARG A 1066 62.43 -16.23 -12.94
N LYS A 1067 61.22 -15.68 -12.76
CA LYS A 1067 60.68 -14.59 -13.60
C LYS A 1067 60.27 -13.41 -12.74
N ARG A 1068 60.65 -12.21 -13.17
CA ARG A 1068 60.28 -10.95 -12.54
C ARG A 1068 59.01 -10.40 -13.20
N VAL A 1069 58.04 -10.00 -12.38
CA VAL A 1069 56.76 -9.42 -12.79
C VAL A 1069 56.57 -8.11 -12.03
N VAL A 1070 56.17 -7.05 -12.73
CA VAL A 1070 55.85 -5.77 -12.09
C VAL A 1070 54.36 -5.74 -11.79
N ALA A 1071 53.99 -5.53 -10.52
CA ALA A 1071 52.59 -5.40 -10.11
C ALA A 1071 52.05 -3.99 -10.44
N GLU A 1072 50.72 -3.82 -10.47
CA GLU A 1072 50.09 -2.53 -10.82
C GLU A 1072 50.52 -1.35 -9.95
N ASN A 1073 50.99 -1.61 -8.72
CA ASN A 1073 51.51 -0.58 -7.81
C ASN A 1073 53.00 -0.26 -8.02
N GLY A 1074 53.63 -0.81 -9.06
CA GLY A 1074 55.03 -0.58 -9.42
C GLY A 1074 56.04 -1.45 -8.67
N LYS A 1075 55.63 -2.29 -7.72
CA LYS A 1075 56.54 -3.20 -7.00
C LYS A 1075 56.91 -4.41 -7.86
N ILE A 1076 58.15 -4.87 -7.72
CA ILE A 1076 58.68 -6.02 -8.47
C ILE A 1076 58.46 -7.29 -7.64
N LEU A 1077 57.82 -8.27 -8.25
CA LEU A 1077 57.57 -9.61 -7.71
C LEU A 1077 58.41 -10.61 -8.49
N VAL A 1078 59.16 -11.44 -7.78
CA VAL A 1078 59.97 -12.52 -8.36
C VAL A 1078 59.27 -13.84 -8.09
N VAL A 1079 58.90 -14.56 -9.14
CA VAL A 1079 58.27 -15.89 -9.03
C VAL A 1079 59.29 -16.94 -9.41
N ASP A 1080 59.54 -17.90 -8.53
CA ASP A 1080 60.43 -19.01 -8.83
C ASP A 1080 59.73 -20.17 -9.54
N SER A 1081 60.50 -21.18 -9.91
CA SER A 1081 60.01 -22.37 -10.61
C SER A 1081 59.26 -23.36 -9.72
N LEU A 1082 59.17 -23.15 -8.41
CA LEU A 1082 58.30 -23.90 -7.51
C LEU A 1082 56.96 -23.19 -7.29
N GLY A 1083 56.85 -21.94 -7.79
CA GLY A 1083 55.68 -21.10 -7.67
C GLY A 1083 55.73 -20.18 -6.47
N ASP A 1084 56.82 -20.13 -5.69
CA ASP A 1084 56.92 -19.19 -4.59
C ASP A 1084 57.14 -17.76 -5.11
N VAL A 1085 56.49 -16.79 -4.47
CA VAL A 1085 56.46 -15.39 -4.90
C VAL A 1085 57.18 -14.53 -3.87
N TYR A 1086 58.22 -13.84 -4.30
CA TYR A 1086 59.03 -12.95 -3.48
C TYR A 1086 58.77 -11.50 -3.88
N LEU A 1087 58.73 -10.60 -2.91
CA LEU A 1087 58.68 -9.16 -3.12
C LEU A 1087 60.09 -8.60 -3.04
N GLU A 1088 60.54 -7.94 -4.10
CA GLU A 1088 61.84 -7.25 -4.14
C GLU A 1088 61.67 -5.86 -3.50
N GLY A 1089 62.40 -5.61 -2.42
CA GLY A 1089 62.39 -4.35 -1.66
C GLY A 1089 63.81 -3.87 -1.39
N GLU A 1090 64.06 -2.59 -1.64
CA GLU A 1090 65.32 -1.93 -1.36
C GLU A 1090 65.31 -1.41 0.09
N ASP A 1091 66.38 -1.66 0.84
CA ASP A 1091 66.54 -1.08 2.19
C ASP A 1091 67.04 0.37 2.14
N ASP A 1092 67.04 1.05 3.29
CA ASP A 1092 67.42 2.47 3.39
C ASP A 1092 68.90 2.74 3.00
N GLU A 1093 69.70 1.69 2.78
CA GLU A 1093 71.10 1.73 2.34
C GLU A 1093 71.26 1.46 0.83
N GLY A 1094 70.16 1.16 0.11
CA GLY A 1094 70.14 0.95 -1.34
C GLY A 1094 70.40 -0.49 -1.78
N GLU A 1095 70.42 -1.45 -0.85
CA GLU A 1095 70.63 -2.87 -1.15
C GLU A 1095 69.27 -3.57 -1.34
N VAL A 1096 69.18 -4.41 -2.37
CA VAL A 1096 67.91 -5.02 -2.80
C VAL A 1096 67.74 -6.41 -2.17
N HIS A 1097 66.68 -6.58 -1.37
CA HIS A 1097 66.34 -7.83 -0.69
C HIS A 1097 65.02 -8.44 -1.22
N GLU A 1098 64.96 -9.77 -1.29
CA GLU A 1098 63.76 -10.52 -1.69
C GLU A 1098 63.04 -11.09 -0.45
N PHE A 1099 61.77 -10.71 -0.23
CA PHE A 1099 60.94 -11.17 0.88
C PHE A 1099 59.86 -12.14 0.41
N LEU A 1100 59.82 -13.36 0.94
CA LEU A 1100 58.80 -14.35 0.58
C LEU A 1100 57.40 -13.87 1.03
N LEU A 1101 56.43 -13.86 0.12
CA LEU A 1101 55.03 -13.58 0.43
C LEU A 1101 54.30 -14.88 0.78
N ASP A 1102 54.19 -15.21 2.07
CA ASP A 1102 53.35 -16.33 2.56
C ASP A 1102 52.08 -15.81 3.27
N PRO A 1103 50.86 -16.10 2.75
CA PRO A 1103 49.60 -15.73 3.39
C PRO A 1103 49.40 -16.34 4.79
N ASN A 1104 50.13 -17.41 5.13
CA ASN A 1104 50.00 -18.11 6.40
C ASN A 1104 50.86 -17.53 7.53
N GLU A 1105 51.81 -16.64 7.23
CA GLU A 1105 52.59 -15.93 8.26
C GLU A 1105 51.76 -14.85 8.99
N LEU A 1106 50.63 -14.41 8.40
CA LEU A 1106 49.74 -13.46 9.04
C LEU A 1106 49.01 -14.10 10.25
N ALA A 1107 49.45 -13.75 11.46
CA ALA A 1107 48.86 -14.24 12.69
C ALA A 1107 47.37 -13.86 12.82
N LYS A 1108 46.49 -14.86 12.99
CA LYS A 1108 45.06 -14.65 13.19
C LYS A 1108 44.81 -13.96 14.55
N PRO A 1109 44.05 -12.85 14.60
CA PRO A 1109 43.79 -12.17 15.85
C PRO A 1109 42.95 -13.05 16.78
N THR A 1110 43.22 -12.94 18.08
CA THR A 1110 42.51 -13.66 19.14
C THR A 1110 41.77 -12.69 20.07
N ILE A 1111 40.88 -13.20 20.93
CA ILE A 1111 40.17 -12.35 21.92
C ILE A 1111 41.16 -11.63 22.85
N LYS A 1112 42.37 -12.16 23.04
CA LYS A 1112 43.42 -11.52 23.86
C LYS A 1112 43.98 -10.25 23.23
N ASP A 1113 43.78 -10.05 21.93
CA ASP A 1113 44.23 -8.87 21.20
C ASP A 1113 43.25 -7.69 21.31
N THR A 1114 42.07 -7.95 21.90
CA THR A 1114 41.04 -6.93 22.12
C THR A 1114 41.41 -5.96 23.24
N ALA A 1115 40.76 -4.80 23.23
CA ALA A 1115 40.99 -3.75 24.22
C ALA A 1115 40.58 -4.22 25.63
N VAL A 1116 39.60 -5.12 25.74
CA VAL A 1116 39.16 -5.70 27.01
C VAL A 1116 40.28 -6.48 27.72
N PHE A 1117 41.22 -7.07 26.98
CA PHE A 1117 42.37 -7.76 27.58
C PHE A 1117 43.63 -6.89 27.59
N ARG A 1118 43.93 -6.17 26.51
CA ARG A 1118 45.14 -5.34 26.41
C ARG A 1118 45.11 -4.11 27.31
N ALA A 1119 43.98 -3.40 27.43
CA ALA A 1119 43.93 -2.16 28.20
C ALA A 1119 44.11 -2.39 29.72
N PRO A 1120 43.50 -3.41 30.36
CA PRO A 1120 43.79 -3.71 31.76
C PRO A 1120 45.24 -4.15 32.00
N ILE A 1121 45.84 -4.92 31.09
CA ILE A 1121 47.25 -5.34 31.18
C ILE A 1121 48.18 -4.12 31.06
N PHE A 1122 47.90 -3.24 30.11
CA PHE A 1122 48.63 -1.98 29.92
C PHE A 1122 48.53 -1.06 31.14
N LEU A 1123 47.31 -0.86 31.67
CA LEU A 1123 47.08 -0.07 32.90
C LEU A 1123 47.77 -0.70 34.12
N PHE A 1124 47.74 -2.03 34.25
CA PHE A 1124 48.47 -2.74 35.30
C PHE A 1124 49.98 -2.55 35.18
N ASN A 1125 50.54 -2.66 33.98
CA ASN A 1125 51.98 -2.49 33.73
C ASN A 1125 52.46 -1.06 34.03
N ILE A 1126 51.65 -0.04 33.73
CA ILE A 1126 51.98 1.37 34.00
C ILE A 1126 51.88 1.73 35.49
N THR A 1127 50.95 1.13 36.23
CA THR A 1127 50.67 1.50 37.63
C THR A 1127 51.43 0.64 38.63
N ALA A 1128 51.03 -0.62 38.80
CA ALA A 1128 51.56 -1.53 39.82
C ALA A 1128 52.70 -2.41 39.29
N GLY A 1129 52.72 -2.70 37.98
CA GLY A 1129 53.70 -3.57 37.33
C GLY A 1129 55.14 -3.04 37.36
N ARG A 1130 55.33 -1.72 37.51
CA ARG A 1130 56.66 -1.08 37.68
C ARG A 1130 57.42 -1.54 38.93
N PHE A 1131 56.73 -2.03 39.96
CA PHE A 1131 57.34 -2.40 41.25
C PHE A 1131 57.52 -3.91 41.45
N LEU A 1132 57.21 -4.73 40.44
CA LEU A 1132 57.39 -6.19 40.47
C LEU A 1132 58.64 -6.59 39.68
N PRO A 1133 59.51 -7.49 40.22
CA PRO A 1133 60.71 -7.95 39.52
C PRO A 1133 60.33 -8.72 38.24
N LYS A 1134 60.77 -8.22 37.07
CA LYS A 1134 60.53 -8.83 35.75
C LYS A 1134 61.18 -10.21 35.66
N LYS A 1135 60.46 -11.20 35.11
CA LYS A 1135 60.99 -12.54 34.82
C LYS A 1135 61.24 -12.68 33.31
N ALA A 1136 62.46 -13.06 32.94
CA ALA A 1136 62.95 -13.10 31.56
C ALA A 1136 62.32 -14.23 30.71
N SER A 1137 61.15 -14.00 30.10
CA SER A 1137 60.79 -14.50 28.75
C SER A 1137 59.42 -13.94 28.35
N ASP A 1138 59.43 -12.83 27.61
CA ASP A 1138 58.39 -12.46 26.64
C ASP A 1138 59.07 -11.50 25.65
N PRO A 1139 58.92 -11.67 24.33
CA PRO A 1139 59.53 -10.80 23.33
C PRO A 1139 58.89 -9.41 23.37
N GLU A 1140 59.75 -8.39 23.27
CA GLU A 1140 59.43 -6.97 23.34
C GLU A 1140 58.51 -6.51 22.19
N PHE A 1141 57.46 -5.78 22.53
CA PHE A 1141 56.87 -4.81 21.61
C PHE A 1141 57.63 -3.51 21.83
N GLU A 1142 58.48 -3.14 20.88
CA GLU A 1142 59.06 -1.80 20.77
C GLU A 1142 57.93 -0.77 20.75
N VAL A 1143 57.90 0.05 21.79
CA VAL A 1143 57.16 1.30 21.83
C VAL A 1143 58.16 2.36 21.40
N LEU A 1144 57.90 3.01 20.27
CA LEU A 1144 58.45 4.32 19.96
C LEU A 1144 57.99 5.30 21.07
N GLY A 1145 58.89 5.56 22.02
CA GLY A 1145 58.99 6.81 22.76
C GLY A 1145 60.40 7.33 22.48
N ASP A 1146 60.52 8.50 21.87
CA ASP A 1146 60.72 9.79 22.54
C ASP A 1146 62.20 10.17 22.47
N GLU A 1147 62.50 11.27 21.78
CA GLU A 1147 63.50 12.27 22.15
C GLU A 1147 63.12 13.53 21.36
N GLU A 1148 62.37 14.42 22.02
CA GLU A 1148 62.86 15.70 22.57
C GLU A 1148 63.21 16.71 21.45
N ASP A 1149 62.37 17.73 21.25
CA ASP A 1149 62.74 19.02 21.84
C ASP A 1149 61.59 20.04 21.92
N SER A 1150 61.78 20.88 22.92
CA SER A 1150 61.05 22.02 23.45
C SER A 1150 60.65 23.14 22.47
N ASP A 1151 59.44 23.69 22.64
CA ASP A 1151 59.15 25.13 22.91
C ASP A 1151 57.73 25.59 22.50
N VAL A 1152 57.20 26.50 23.31
CA VAL A 1152 55.88 27.15 23.32
C VAL A 1152 56.13 28.68 23.17
N PRO A 1153 55.20 29.60 22.81
CA PRO A 1153 53.98 29.63 21.97
C PRO A 1153 53.95 30.77 20.89
N GLN A 1154 53.36 30.55 19.69
CA GLN A 1154 52.76 31.55 18.75
C GLN A 1154 53.67 32.76 18.32
N PRO A 1155 53.29 33.72 17.45
CA PRO A 1155 52.28 33.81 16.38
C PRO A 1155 52.92 34.20 15.01
N THR A 1156 52.17 34.22 13.91
CA THR A 1156 51.93 35.49 13.16
C THR A 1156 50.93 35.32 12.00
N PRO A 1157 50.26 36.43 11.61
CA PRO A 1157 49.03 36.48 10.84
C PRO A 1157 49.16 37.35 9.57
N SER A 1158 47.99 37.68 8.98
CA SER A 1158 47.66 38.97 8.32
C SER A 1158 48.26 39.21 6.93
N THR A 1159 47.70 40.00 6.00
CA THR A 1159 46.61 41.00 6.00
C THR A 1159 46.29 41.33 4.53
N ASP A 1160 45.10 41.86 4.30
CA ASP A 1160 44.77 42.68 3.12
C ASP A 1160 45.43 44.08 3.19
N SER A 1161 45.72 44.61 1.99
CA SER A 1161 45.78 46.02 1.54
C SER A 1161 47.07 46.87 1.50
N ALA A 1162 47.21 47.52 0.32
CA ALA A 1162 47.99 48.71 -0.11
C ALA A 1162 49.52 48.53 -0.28
N GLY A 1163 50.18 49.02 -1.33
CA GLY A 1163 49.85 49.86 -2.48
C GLY A 1163 51.16 50.36 -3.13
N GLU A 1164 51.05 50.83 -4.37
CA GLU A 1164 51.96 51.73 -5.12
C GLU A 1164 52.96 51.17 -6.18
N ASP A 1165 52.80 51.78 -7.36
CA ASP A 1165 53.73 52.11 -8.44
C ASP A 1165 54.18 51.05 -9.47
N PHE A 1166 53.56 51.11 -10.66
CA PHE A 1166 54.20 51.65 -11.87
C PHE A 1166 53.16 52.02 -12.95
N GLU A 1167 53.29 53.22 -13.50
CA GLU A 1167 52.41 53.91 -14.44
C GLU A 1167 52.71 53.59 -15.94
N LEU A 1168 51.65 53.70 -16.74
CA LEU A 1168 51.50 54.29 -18.09
C LEU A 1168 52.25 53.76 -19.33
N LEU A 1169 51.43 53.43 -20.36
CA LEU A 1169 51.45 53.86 -21.79
C LEU A 1169 50.71 52.78 -22.60
N ASP A 1170 49.91 53.00 -23.64
CA ASP A 1170 49.23 54.15 -24.26
C ASP A 1170 48.22 53.54 -25.28
N LYS A 1171 47.26 54.37 -25.70
CA LYS A 1171 46.30 54.31 -26.84
C LYS A 1171 46.40 53.23 -27.95
N SER A 1172 45.23 52.82 -28.47
CA SER A 1172 44.79 52.89 -29.90
C SER A 1172 43.56 51.98 -30.13
N THR A 1173 42.32 52.47 -30.24
CA THR A 1173 41.59 52.87 -31.47
C THR A 1173 41.74 52.00 -32.72
N ASP A 1174 40.58 51.72 -33.31
CA ASP A 1174 40.24 51.52 -34.73
C ASP A 1174 40.64 50.23 -35.48
N SER A 1175 39.60 49.51 -35.93
CA SER A 1175 39.19 49.36 -37.35
C SER A 1175 38.52 48.00 -37.59
N LEU A 1176 37.23 47.93 -37.90
CA LEU A 1176 36.67 47.91 -39.25
C LEU A 1176 37.36 46.93 -40.22
N GLY A 1177 36.68 45.82 -40.48
CA GLY A 1177 36.97 44.90 -41.60
C GLY A 1177 35.68 44.27 -42.14
N LYS A 1178 34.91 45.06 -42.91
CA LYS A 1178 33.86 44.58 -43.83
C LYS A 1178 34.51 44.18 -45.15
N ALA A 1179 34.27 42.97 -45.65
CA ALA A 1179 34.06 42.63 -47.06
C ALA A 1179 33.51 41.18 -47.12
N LYS A 1180 32.26 40.89 -47.49
CA LYS A 1180 31.52 41.00 -48.77
C LYS A 1180 32.08 40.16 -49.94
N ALA A 1181 31.14 39.37 -50.48
CA ALA A 1181 30.94 38.86 -51.85
C ALA A 1181 30.96 37.32 -51.87
N SER A 1182 30.09 36.56 -52.54
CA SER A 1182 28.97 36.73 -53.50
C SER A 1182 28.53 35.28 -53.84
N GLY A 1183 27.33 34.91 -54.30
CA GLY A 1183 26.16 35.58 -54.85
C GLY A 1183 24.89 34.73 -54.58
N ALA A 1184 23.68 35.31 -54.59
CA ALA A 1184 22.81 35.54 -55.76
C ALA A 1184 22.29 34.20 -56.35
N SER A 1185 20.98 33.95 -56.53
CA SER A 1185 19.88 34.84 -56.94
C SER A 1185 18.51 34.34 -56.39
N GLN A 1186 17.67 35.23 -55.83
CA GLN A 1186 16.42 35.81 -56.39
C GLN A 1186 15.22 34.84 -56.49
N GLY A 1187 13.97 35.17 -56.12
CA GLY A 1187 13.34 36.47 -55.78
C GLY A 1187 12.11 36.28 -54.86
N LYS A 1188 11.81 37.24 -53.98
CA LYS A 1188 10.78 38.33 -54.07
C LYS A 1188 9.32 37.83 -54.16
N ALA A 1189 8.30 38.40 -53.51
CA ALA A 1189 8.15 39.42 -52.46
C ALA A 1189 6.63 39.58 -52.13
N ASN A 1190 6.35 40.19 -50.97
CA ASN A 1190 5.17 41.01 -50.59
C ASN A 1190 3.90 40.41 -49.94
N LYS A 1191 3.75 40.76 -48.65
CA LYS A 1191 2.69 41.61 -48.04
C LYS A 1191 1.25 41.53 -48.58
N ARG A 1192 0.31 41.12 -47.70
CA ARG A 1192 -0.83 41.92 -47.14
C ARG A 1192 -1.76 41.03 -46.28
N LYS A 1193 -2.03 41.41 -45.03
CA LYS A 1193 -3.33 41.92 -44.52
C LYS A 1193 -4.59 41.15 -44.98
N GLY A 1194 -5.26 40.52 -44.01
CA GLY A 1194 -6.66 40.84 -43.70
C GLY A 1194 -7.73 39.74 -43.84
N LYS A 1195 -8.37 39.46 -42.69
CA LYS A 1195 -9.78 39.06 -42.45
C LYS A 1195 -10.24 37.61 -42.72
N LYS A 1196 -10.77 37.03 -41.63
CA LYS A 1196 -11.95 36.15 -41.50
C LYS A 1196 -11.97 34.88 -42.35
N ARG A 1197 -11.87 33.71 -41.72
CA ARG A 1197 -13.04 33.04 -41.11
C ARG A 1197 -12.56 32.03 -40.09
#